data_AF-K2GRR8-F1
#
_entry.id   AF-K2GRR8-F1
#
_cell.length_a   1.000
_cell.length_b   1.000
_cell.length_c   1.000
_cell.angle_alpha   90.00
_cell.angle_beta   90.00
_cell.angle_gamma   90.00
#
_symmetry.space_group_name_H-M   'P 1'
#
loop_
_entity.id
_entity.type
_entity.pdbx_description
1 polymer ?
#
loop_
_entity_poly.entity_id
_entity_poly.type
_entity_poly.pdbx_seq_one_letter_code
_entity_poly.pdbx_strand_id
1 'polypeptide(L)'
;MFNNIIGKYFKEKGEENVFNIQIGEEAIKNGGLISIPDVSNLVGLQLNRCSQYVDPIKPYTYGVWFKLTSTINTFVSIEVDKRYSHQELELARIQKQEIGTKLAMVIEQDCQENLGYSSSLICLYKNGGHSKYVNSPRIVTLLETGSTQYLFIHSKFASFQIPEFKLYVNKITHACSSSYYNIDWNVLSSSNYSSTFNLEYTINSRSICSKDIVKGLWFKLIGADQNIQISTCNSPSEYDISLDLLAVKLSDYGLNENSEDISMINCDDDTKTKCIRSRTDGCGENSKLSRMVVSLQTGYLYFLFVGVNEEYSAQVKVDINTVCTNNCGNNGLCSSHTGKCECNDGYVLKDETCSLCGNGKLDEGEECDLSVEGYDDSKCSINCNCMYGFEPKNINGVLKCAVSTCDNGKVDDFEECDGGYGCDHCVCVNGTKKYAKARNDCMLSTCGNRKWDEGEECDGGDGCIECECQPGWYSQNKADCSSMSKGLTNFLFWGIGSIIYILFYILLLLLILFIYYHLIKQIKQEINDEKLIIFENTIIPFDKTNSQYIDLKQQNPYFSFSSNVIEFPDLRPEINEPIDTTIILTNNWKYPMHFTFHSGDYTKYEIMCKPFTGTIRPGDFAELTITFMAKCTTLLNEKVPITIRYGQLGNILKDIKKENPDLIAQSSQSSQNSEMDNLN
;
A
#
# COMPACT_ATOMS: atom_id res chain seq x y z
N MET A 1 58.99 36.94 -30.24
CA MET A 1 60.25 36.85 -29.47
C MET A 1 60.74 35.41 -29.37
N PHE A 2 59.85 34.44 -29.13
CA PHE A 2 60.06 32.99 -29.03
C PHE A 2 60.67 32.39 -30.31
N ASN A 3 60.11 32.72 -31.49
CA ASN A 3 60.67 32.27 -32.78
C ASN A 3 62.11 32.75 -33.03
N ASN A 4 62.50 33.90 -32.47
CA ASN A 4 63.85 34.42 -32.61
C ASN A 4 64.83 33.77 -31.63
N ILE A 5 64.42 33.43 -30.40
CA ILE A 5 65.29 32.78 -29.41
C ILE A 5 65.53 31.32 -29.80
N ILE A 6 64.46 30.59 -30.11
CA ILE A 6 64.55 29.19 -30.54
C ILE A 6 65.19 29.09 -31.92
N GLY A 7 64.76 29.91 -32.89
CA GLY A 7 65.36 29.91 -34.23
C GLY A 7 66.86 30.22 -34.19
N LYS A 8 67.32 31.09 -33.28
CA LYS A 8 68.74 31.36 -33.06
C LYS A 8 69.46 30.18 -32.40
N TYR A 9 68.85 29.54 -31.41
CA TYR A 9 69.40 28.34 -30.75
C TYR A 9 69.66 27.19 -31.75
N PHE A 10 68.69 26.86 -32.61
CA PHE A 10 68.86 25.81 -33.62
C PHE A 10 69.87 26.19 -34.70
N LYS A 11 69.88 27.46 -35.11
CA LYS A 11 70.87 27.99 -36.07
C LYS A 11 72.29 27.96 -35.51
N GLU A 12 72.48 28.22 -34.21
CA GLU A 12 73.77 28.12 -33.52
C GLU A 12 74.25 26.68 -33.37
N LYS A 13 73.33 25.71 -33.29
CA LYS A 13 73.63 24.27 -33.23
C LYS A 13 73.75 23.58 -34.59
N GLY A 14 73.40 24.26 -35.68
CA GLY A 14 73.36 23.65 -37.02
C GLY A 14 72.24 22.62 -37.19
N GLU A 15 71.21 22.68 -36.35
CA GLU A 15 70.07 21.76 -36.36
C GLU A 15 68.89 22.37 -37.12
N GLU A 16 68.01 21.52 -37.68
CA GLU A 16 66.81 21.96 -38.39
C GLU A 16 65.78 22.57 -37.41
N ASN A 17 65.12 23.66 -37.81
CA ASN A 17 64.11 24.30 -36.97
C ASN A 17 62.79 23.51 -36.99
N VAL A 18 62.64 22.62 -36.01
CA VAL A 18 61.46 21.76 -35.84
C VAL A 18 60.17 22.48 -35.39
N PHE A 19 60.22 23.79 -35.12
CA PHE A 19 59.07 24.59 -34.65
C PHE A 19 58.28 25.26 -35.78
N ASN A 20 58.77 25.18 -37.03
CA ASN A 20 58.02 25.59 -38.22
C ASN A 20 57.67 24.34 -39.02
N ILE A 21 56.40 23.95 -38.99
CA ILE A 21 55.91 22.73 -39.64
C ILE A 21 55.13 23.13 -40.89
N GLN A 22 55.65 22.74 -42.05
CA GLN A 22 55.01 22.96 -43.35
C GLN A 22 54.48 21.64 -43.90
N ILE A 23 53.20 21.60 -44.23
CA ILE A 23 52.50 20.42 -44.72
C ILE A 23 52.30 20.56 -46.24
N GLY A 24 52.59 19.49 -46.98
CA GLY A 24 52.59 19.44 -48.44
C GLY A 24 52.68 18.03 -48.98
N GLU A 25 52.73 17.88 -50.31
CA GLU A 25 52.67 16.57 -50.98
C GLU A 25 53.87 15.67 -50.66
N GLU A 26 55.06 16.23 -50.42
CA GLU A 26 56.28 15.50 -50.09
C GLU A 26 56.70 15.60 -48.59
N ALA A 27 55.94 16.33 -47.77
CA ALA A 27 56.49 17.01 -46.59
C ALA A 27 56.43 16.25 -45.24
N ILE A 28 56.14 14.96 -45.22
CA ILE A 28 56.05 14.21 -43.94
C ILE A 28 57.00 13.00 -43.99
N LYS A 29 58.29 13.24 -43.75
CA LYS A 29 59.31 12.20 -43.61
C LYS A 29 59.09 11.38 -42.32
N ASN A 30 59.54 10.13 -42.29
CA ASN A 30 59.52 9.25 -41.10
C ASN A 30 58.14 9.07 -40.41
N GLY A 31 57.05 8.98 -41.18
CA GLY A 31 55.71 8.76 -40.61
C GLY A 31 55.21 9.92 -39.74
N GLY A 32 55.75 11.12 -39.98
CA GLY A 32 55.36 12.36 -39.32
C GLY A 32 55.94 12.56 -37.94
N LEU A 33 56.89 11.73 -37.52
CA LEU A 33 57.57 11.86 -36.24
C LEU A 33 58.55 13.04 -36.26
N ILE A 34 58.37 13.95 -35.30
CA ILE A 34 59.24 15.08 -35.00
C ILE A 34 59.67 14.93 -33.53
N SER A 35 60.97 14.81 -33.29
CA SER A 35 61.54 14.76 -31.94
C SER A 35 61.79 16.17 -31.44
N ILE A 36 61.13 16.55 -30.34
CA ILE A 36 61.29 17.86 -29.73
C ILE A 36 62.31 17.75 -28.58
N PRO A 37 63.44 18.47 -28.65
CA PRO A 37 64.46 18.40 -27.62
C PRO A 37 63.99 19.07 -26.31
N ASP A 38 64.71 18.81 -25.23
CA ASP A 38 64.47 19.50 -23.96
C ASP A 38 64.76 21.00 -24.08
N VAL A 39 63.71 21.79 -23.88
CA VAL A 39 63.71 23.25 -23.96
C VAL A 39 63.37 23.91 -22.62
N SER A 40 63.43 23.16 -21.52
CA SER A 40 63.11 23.62 -20.15
C SER A 40 63.88 24.89 -19.76
N ASN A 41 65.13 25.02 -20.21
CA ASN A 41 65.99 26.17 -19.91
C ASN A 41 65.80 27.38 -20.84
N LEU A 42 65.04 27.22 -21.92
CA LEU A 42 64.83 28.24 -22.96
C LEU A 42 63.47 28.92 -22.82
N VAL A 43 62.53 28.31 -22.11
CA VAL A 43 61.10 28.66 -22.18
C VAL A 43 60.52 28.93 -20.79
N GLY A 44 60.14 30.19 -20.55
CA GLY A 44 59.43 30.62 -19.35
C GLY A 44 57.92 30.36 -19.39
N LEU A 45 57.20 30.89 -18.41
CA LEU A 45 55.74 30.90 -18.41
C LEU A 45 55.19 31.74 -19.58
N GLN A 46 54.20 31.20 -20.27
CA GLN A 46 53.56 31.82 -21.42
C GLN A 46 52.06 31.94 -21.21
N LEU A 47 51.48 33.01 -21.74
CA LEU A 47 50.04 33.26 -21.68
C LEU A 47 49.30 32.23 -22.55
N ASN A 48 48.21 31.65 -22.04
CA ASN A 48 47.24 30.92 -22.82
C ASN A 48 45.83 31.05 -22.20
N ARG A 49 44.84 31.45 -23.00
CA ARG A 49 43.44 31.62 -22.56
C ARG A 49 42.48 30.61 -23.20
N CYS A 50 42.98 29.77 -24.12
CA CYS A 50 42.18 28.82 -24.87
C CYS A 50 42.14 27.43 -24.23
N SER A 51 43.18 27.08 -23.46
CA SER A 51 43.28 25.78 -22.80
C SER A 51 42.44 25.72 -21.53
N GLN A 52 41.69 24.63 -21.37
CA GLN A 52 40.98 24.30 -20.12
C GLN A 52 41.94 23.82 -19.01
N TYR A 53 43.17 23.47 -19.36
CA TYR A 53 44.19 23.00 -18.42
C TYR A 53 45.07 24.16 -17.92
N VAL A 54 44.60 25.39 -18.08
CA VAL A 54 45.24 26.61 -17.57
C VAL A 54 44.17 27.36 -16.77
N ASP A 55 44.54 27.85 -15.59
CA ASP A 55 43.63 28.60 -14.73
C ASP A 55 43.19 29.89 -15.43
N PRO A 56 41.89 30.14 -15.63
CA PRO A 56 41.40 31.36 -16.29
C PRO A 56 41.81 32.65 -15.58
N ILE A 57 41.97 32.61 -14.25
CA ILE A 57 42.37 33.75 -13.41
C ILE A 57 43.88 33.95 -13.48
N LYS A 58 44.64 32.87 -13.69
CA LYS A 58 46.09 32.87 -13.84
C LYS A 58 46.47 32.17 -15.16
N PRO A 59 46.25 32.84 -16.31
CA PRO A 59 46.31 32.22 -17.63
C PRO A 59 47.75 31.95 -18.12
N TYR A 60 48.65 31.49 -17.25
CA TYR A 60 50.06 31.27 -17.57
C TYR A 60 50.45 29.81 -17.35
N THR A 61 51.18 29.22 -18.32
CA THR A 61 51.70 27.85 -18.21
C THR A 61 53.03 27.69 -18.94
N TYR A 62 53.78 26.63 -18.65
CA TYR A 62 54.96 26.24 -19.43
C TYR A 62 54.50 25.53 -20.69
N GLY A 63 54.98 25.97 -21.85
CA GLY A 63 54.61 25.39 -23.13
C GLY A 63 55.46 25.93 -24.28
N VAL A 64 55.31 25.32 -25.44
CA VAL A 64 56.05 25.65 -26.66
C VAL A 64 55.11 25.88 -27.83
N TRP A 65 55.44 26.88 -28.67
CA TRP A 65 54.67 27.23 -29.86
C TRP A 65 55.28 26.66 -31.13
N PHE A 66 54.41 26.16 -32.00
CA PHE A 66 54.71 25.69 -33.34
C PHE A 66 53.92 26.51 -34.35
N LYS A 67 54.56 26.91 -35.45
CA LYS A 67 53.89 27.50 -36.59
C LYS A 67 53.51 26.39 -37.57
N LEU A 68 52.22 26.22 -37.82
CA LEU A 68 51.67 25.27 -38.78
C LEU A 68 51.30 26.02 -40.07
N THR A 69 51.78 25.54 -41.21
CA THR A 69 51.44 26.06 -42.53
C THR A 69 51.16 24.92 -43.49
N SER A 70 50.30 25.13 -44.49
CA SER A 70 50.02 24.13 -45.50
C SER A 70 50.08 24.69 -46.93
N THR A 71 50.60 23.86 -47.83
CA THR A 71 50.65 24.11 -49.28
C THR A 71 49.48 23.48 -50.03
N ILE A 72 48.68 22.65 -49.34
CA ILE A 72 47.50 21.97 -49.88
C ILE A 72 46.34 22.11 -48.89
N ASN A 73 45.10 22.02 -49.36
CA ASN A 73 43.95 21.92 -48.46
C ASN A 73 43.84 20.48 -47.94
N THR A 74 44.06 20.27 -46.64
CA THR A 74 44.03 18.91 -46.07
C THR A 74 43.73 18.88 -44.58
N PHE A 75 43.12 17.78 -44.14
CA PHE A 75 43.05 17.45 -42.72
C PHE A 75 44.39 16.91 -42.23
N VAL A 76 44.72 17.28 -40.98
CA VAL A 76 45.98 16.93 -40.33
C VAL A 76 45.67 16.46 -38.92
N SER A 77 46.22 15.31 -38.56
CA SER A 77 46.21 14.78 -37.20
C SER A 77 47.54 15.09 -36.53
N ILE A 78 47.48 15.68 -35.34
CA ILE A 78 48.61 16.05 -34.50
C ILE A 78 48.49 15.28 -33.19
N GLU A 79 49.46 14.44 -32.87
CA GLU A 79 49.47 13.55 -31.69
C GLU A 79 50.78 13.68 -30.92
N VAL A 80 50.72 13.61 -29.60
CA VAL A 80 51.91 13.67 -28.72
C VAL A 80 52.24 12.29 -28.15
N ASP A 81 53.53 12.03 -27.91
CA ASP A 81 54.08 10.82 -27.29
C ASP A 81 54.01 9.57 -28.16
N LYS A 82 52.81 9.14 -28.55
CA LYS A 82 52.59 7.96 -29.36
C LYS A 82 51.32 8.07 -30.20
N ARG A 83 51.33 7.44 -31.38
CA ARG A 83 50.13 7.15 -32.17
C ARG A 83 49.46 5.91 -31.58
N TYR A 84 48.48 6.10 -30.71
CA TYR A 84 47.77 5.00 -30.08
C TYR A 84 46.89 4.28 -31.11
N SER A 85 47.10 2.97 -31.26
CA SER A 85 46.19 2.14 -32.04
C SER A 85 44.85 1.99 -31.31
N HIS A 86 43.79 1.68 -32.06
CA HIS A 86 42.47 1.47 -31.47
C HIS A 86 42.47 0.37 -30.39
N GLN A 87 43.20 -0.72 -30.63
CA GLN A 87 43.33 -1.84 -29.68
C GLN A 87 43.98 -1.39 -28.36
N GLU A 88 44.97 -0.50 -28.42
CA GLU A 88 45.63 0.03 -27.21
C GLU A 88 44.70 0.97 -26.42
N LEU A 89 43.92 1.81 -27.11
CA LEU A 89 42.94 2.67 -26.47
C LEU A 89 41.88 1.85 -25.73
N GLU A 90 41.35 0.80 -26.37
CA GLU A 90 40.37 -0.10 -25.74
C GLU A 90 40.97 -0.91 -24.59
N LEU A 91 42.20 -1.41 -24.74
CA LEU A 91 42.88 -2.16 -23.69
C LEU A 91 43.10 -1.30 -22.43
N ALA A 92 43.58 -0.06 -22.61
CA ALA A 92 43.76 0.88 -21.51
C ALA A 92 42.44 1.19 -20.79
N ARG A 93 41.34 1.31 -21.56
CA ARG A 93 39.99 1.53 -21.03
C ARG A 93 39.49 0.34 -20.20
N ILE A 94 39.65 -0.89 -20.70
CA ILE A 94 39.22 -2.11 -20.02
C ILE A 94 40.04 -2.35 -18.75
N GLN A 95 41.36 -2.14 -18.81
CA GLN A 95 42.26 -2.30 -17.67
C GLN A 95 42.21 -1.13 -16.68
N LYS A 96 41.54 -0.02 -17.05
CA LYS A 96 41.51 1.24 -16.30
C LYS A 96 42.90 1.78 -15.97
N GLN A 97 43.86 1.54 -16.87
CA GLN A 97 45.25 1.91 -16.67
C GLN A 97 45.51 3.29 -17.28
N GLU A 98 46.00 4.23 -16.46
CA GLU A 98 46.42 5.54 -16.94
C GLU A 98 47.79 5.47 -17.64
N ILE A 99 47.82 5.85 -18.92
CA ILE A 99 49.01 5.90 -19.77
C ILE A 99 49.09 7.25 -20.51
N GLY A 100 50.27 7.53 -21.09
CA GLY A 100 50.51 8.74 -21.87
C GLY A 100 51.16 9.89 -21.09
N THR A 101 50.95 11.13 -21.55
CA THR A 101 51.64 12.32 -21.03
C THR A 101 50.74 13.25 -20.21
N LYS A 102 51.36 14.13 -19.43
CA LYS A 102 50.67 15.24 -18.74
C LYS A 102 50.65 16.54 -19.55
N LEU A 103 50.84 16.43 -20.87
CA LEU A 103 50.80 17.56 -21.79
C LEU A 103 49.37 17.79 -22.30
N ALA A 104 49.09 19.00 -22.74
CA ALA A 104 47.85 19.39 -23.42
C ALA A 104 48.19 20.21 -24.67
N MET A 105 47.25 20.29 -25.60
CA MET A 105 47.43 21.01 -26.86
C MET A 105 46.29 21.98 -27.13
N VAL A 106 46.64 23.11 -27.76
CA VAL A 106 45.72 24.12 -28.27
C VAL A 106 46.18 24.58 -29.64
N ILE A 107 45.26 24.89 -30.54
CA ILE A 107 45.54 25.62 -31.77
C ILE A 107 44.80 26.95 -31.76
N GLU A 108 45.52 28.01 -32.10
CA GLU A 108 45.04 29.39 -32.19
C GLU A 108 45.30 29.94 -33.59
N GLN A 109 44.45 30.88 -34.03
CA GLN A 109 44.63 31.55 -35.32
C GLN A 109 45.80 32.55 -35.28
N ASP A 110 45.97 33.25 -34.16
CA ASP A 110 46.98 34.28 -33.97
C ASP A 110 47.96 33.90 -32.86
N CYS A 111 49.20 34.34 -33.00
CA CYS A 111 50.23 34.13 -31.97
C CYS A 111 50.14 35.24 -30.92
N GLN A 112 50.02 34.87 -29.63
CA GLN A 112 49.77 35.80 -28.51
C GLN A 112 50.92 36.76 -28.18
N GLU A 113 52.04 36.74 -28.91
CA GLU A 113 53.25 37.52 -28.57
C GLU A 113 53.05 39.05 -28.58
N ASN A 114 52.01 39.58 -29.24
CA ASN A 114 51.80 41.02 -29.41
C ASN A 114 50.44 41.54 -28.91
N LEU A 115 49.63 40.69 -28.29
CA LEU A 115 48.24 41.03 -27.98
C LEU A 115 48.09 41.47 -26.51
N GLY A 116 47.81 42.76 -26.30
CA GLY A 116 47.37 43.27 -25.00
C GLY A 116 46.05 42.60 -24.57
N TYR A 117 45.64 42.81 -23.32
CA TYR A 117 44.45 42.16 -22.73
C TYR A 117 43.13 42.35 -23.51
N SER A 118 43.06 43.28 -24.48
CA SER A 118 41.83 43.76 -25.14
C SER A 118 41.52 43.23 -26.55
N SER A 119 42.32 42.32 -27.13
CA SER A 119 42.01 41.76 -28.46
C SER A 119 41.22 40.45 -28.37
N SER A 120 40.24 40.28 -29.25
CA SER A 120 39.51 39.01 -29.42
C SER A 120 40.48 37.91 -29.88
N LEU A 121 40.65 36.88 -29.04
CA LEU A 121 41.45 35.69 -29.34
C LEU A 121 40.56 34.62 -29.96
N ILE A 122 40.99 34.04 -31.09
CA ILE A 122 40.24 32.97 -31.76
C ILE A 122 40.89 31.62 -31.42
N CYS A 123 40.25 30.89 -30.49
CA CYS A 123 40.62 29.54 -30.11
C CYS A 123 40.01 28.55 -31.11
N LEU A 124 40.85 27.87 -31.89
CA LEU A 124 40.36 26.96 -32.93
C LEU A 124 40.14 25.55 -32.38
N TYR A 125 41.14 25.01 -31.68
CA TYR A 125 41.11 23.62 -31.21
C TYR A 125 41.78 23.49 -29.84
N LYS A 126 41.31 22.55 -29.00
CA LYS A 126 41.90 22.23 -27.70
C LYS A 126 41.67 20.75 -27.39
N ASN A 127 42.66 20.08 -26.82
CA ASN A 127 42.55 18.67 -26.41
C ASN A 127 43.59 18.34 -25.33
N GLY A 128 43.23 17.48 -24.38
CA GLY A 128 44.16 17.03 -23.33
C GLY A 128 44.21 15.52 -23.14
N GLY A 129 43.74 14.72 -24.11
CA GLY A 129 43.77 13.27 -24.04
C GLY A 129 42.83 12.61 -25.06
N HIS A 130 43.00 11.31 -25.25
CA HIS A 130 42.01 10.46 -25.94
C HIS A 130 40.87 10.02 -25.00
N SER A 131 41.18 9.85 -23.71
CA SER A 131 40.23 9.50 -22.67
C SER A 131 40.83 9.78 -21.29
N LYS A 132 40.07 9.51 -20.23
CA LYS A 132 40.58 9.57 -18.84
C LYS A 132 41.72 8.59 -18.53
N TYR A 133 41.91 7.57 -19.38
CA TYR A 133 42.96 6.57 -19.22
C TYR A 133 44.13 6.78 -20.18
N VAL A 134 43.93 7.52 -21.28
CA VAL A 134 44.97 7.79 -22.27
C VAL A 134 45.12 9.30 -22.38
N ASN A 135 46.07 9.83 -21.62
CA ASN A 135 46.23 11.26 -21.37
C ASN A 135 46.99 12.01 -22.46
N SER A 136 47.57 11.30 -23.43
CA SER A 136 48.30 11.92 -24.54
C SER A 136 47.34 12.70 -25.44
N PRO A 137 47.59 14.00 -25.68
CA PRO A 137 46.66 14.83 -26.43
C PRO A 137 46.72 14.54 -27.95
N ARG A 138 45.59 14.81 -28.61
CA ARG A 138 45.45 14.75 -30.07
C ARG A 138 44.53 15.84 -30.60
N ILE A 139 44.91 16.48 -31.69
CA ILE A 139 44.07 17.43 -32.42
C ILE A 139 43.97 17.03 -33.88
N VAL A 140 42.76 17.12 -34.44
CA VAL A 140 42.54 17.12 -35.89
C VAL A 140 42.15 18.53 -36.30
N THR A 141 42.88 19.09 -37.27
CA THR A 141 42.60 20.43 -37.83
C THR A 141 42.59 20.38 -39.35
N LEU A 142 41.76 21.23 -39.96
CA LEU A 142 41.81 21.53 -41.38
C LEU A 142 42.80 22.66 -41.62
N LEU A 143 43.80 22.41 -42.47
CA LEU A 143 44.72 23.45 -42.94
C LEU A 143 44.43 23.79 -44.39
N GLU A 144 44.02 25.03 -44.62
CA GLU A 144 43.83 25.57 -45.96
C GLU A 144 45.16 26.04 -46.56
N THR A 145 45.24 26.04 -47.88
CA THR A 145 46.44 26.47 -48.60
C THR A 145 46.78 27.93 -48.27
N GLY A 146 48.00 28.19 -47.81
CA GLY A 146 48.45 29.54 -47.45
C GLY A 146 47.97 30.04 -46.09
N SER A 147 47.13 29.27 -45.36
CA SER A 147 46.74 29.60 -43.99
C SER A 147 47.87 29.29 -43.00
N THR A 148 47.94 30.07 -41.92
CA THR A 148 48.84 29.83 -40.79
C THR A 148 48.01 29.59 -39.53
N GLN A 149 48.33 28.55 -38.80
CA GLN A 149 47.78 28.27 -37.46
C GLN A 149 48.94 28.11 -36.47
N TYR A 150 48.69 28.38 -35.19
CA TYR A 150 49.69 28.27 -34.14
C TYR A 150 49.30 27.18 -33.16
N LEU A 151 50.12 26.13 -33.07
CA LEU A 151 49.94 25.04 -32.12
C LEU A 151 50.74 25.33 -30.86
N PHE A 152 50.09 25.27 -29.71
CA PHE A 152 50.69 25.40 -28.39
C PHE A 152 50.63 24.07 -27.65
N ILE A 153 51.79 23.50 -27.32
CA ILE A 153 51.90 22.27 -26.53
C ILE A 153 52.40 22.65 -25.14
N HIS A 154 51.66 22.31 -24.10
CA HIS A 154 51.94 22.85 -22.78
C HIS A 154 51.69 21.86 -21.64
N SER A 155 52.26 22.14 -20.47
CA SER A 155 52.01 21.38 -19.24
C SER A 155 50.61 21.68 -18.70
N LYS A 156 49.92 20.66 -18.21
CA LYS A 156 48.63 20.83 -17.51
C LYS A 156 48.88 21.55 -16.18
N PHE A 157 48.16 22.66 -15.94
CA PHE A 157 48.20 23.48 -14.73
C PHE A 157 49.60 23.95 -14.32
N ALA A 158 50.47 24.24 -15.29
CA ALA A 158 51.86 24.68 -15.07
C ALA A 158 52.67 23.75 -14.14
N SER A 159 52.35 22.45 -14.13
CA SER A 159 52.88 21.50 -13.15
C SER A 159 54.34 21.09 -13.35
N PHE A 160 54.90 21.31 -14.54
CA PHE A 160 56.31 21.02 -14.85
C PHE A 160 56.80 21.84 -16.06
N GLN A 161 58.11 22.07 -16.16
CA GLN A 161 58.73 22.60 -17.38
C GLN A 161 58.72 21.57 -18.49
N ILE A 162 58.65 22.01 -19.75
CA ILE A 162 58.46 21.11 -20.91
C ILE A 162 59.70 20.23 -21.15
N PRO A 163 59.61 18.90 -20.93
CA PRO A 163 60.71 17.98 -21.17
C PRO A 163 60.84 17.69 -22.68
N GLU A 164 61.78 16.82 -23.05
CA GLU A 164 61.77 16.23 -24.39
C GLU A 164 60.47 15.45 -24.65
N PHE A 165 59.93 15.53 -25.86
CA PHE A 165 58.74 14.77 -26.25
C PHE A 165 58.70 14.49 -27.75
N LYS A 166 57.85 13.54 -28.15
CA LYS A 166 57.62 13.20 -29.55
C LYS A 166 56.32 13.83 -30.04
N LEU A 167 56.36 14.43 -31.23
CA LEU A 167 55.21 15.00 -31.91
C LEU A 167 55.01 14.23 -33.22
N TYR A 168 53.79 13.79 -33.50
CA TYR A 168 53.41 13.14 -34.75
C TYR A 168 52.46 14.04 -35.52
N VAL A 169 52.85 14.49 -36.70
CA VAL A 169 52.03 15.31 -37.59
C VAL A 169 51.80 14.55 -38.88
N ASN A 170 50.54 14.14 -39.13
CA ASN A 170 50.21 13.28 -40.25
C ASN A 170 49.02 13.83 -41.05
N LYS A 171 49.12 13.74 -42.38
CA LYS A 171 47.99 13.97 -43.28
C LYS A 171 46.96 12.86 -43.07
N ILE A 172 45.69 13.23 -42.96
CA ILE A 172 44.56 12.29 -42.93
C ILE A 172 43.51 12.70 -43.95
N THR A 173 42.70 11.75 -44.41
CA THR A 173 41.60 12.04 -45.34
C THR A 173 40.46 12.73 -44.62
N HIS A 174 40.01 12.16 -43.51
CA HIS A 174 38.94 12.70 -42.68
C HIS A 174 39.02 12.13 -41.26
N ALA A 175 38.50 12.86 -40.27
CA ALA A 175 38.53 12.42 -38.88
C ALA A 175 37.76 11.11 -38.63
N CYS A 176 36.68 10.87 -39.38
CA CYS A 176 35.84 9.69 -39.23
C CYS A 176 36.58 8.36 -39.53
N SER A 177 37.59 8.39 -40.40
CA SER A 177 38.36 7.22 -40.81
C SER A 177 39.67 7.07 -40.04
N SER A 178 40.14 8.13 -39.39
CA SER A 178 41.36 8.12 -38.58
C SER A 178 41.12 8.06 -37.08
N SER A 179 39.94 8.45 -36.60
CA SER A 179 39.63 8.55 -35.19
C SER A 179 38.17 8.20 -34.91
N TYR A 180 37.90 6.93 -34.64
CA TYR A 180 36.57 6.42 -34.30
C TYR A 180 36.62 5.35 -33.21
N TYR A 181 35.48 5.13 -32.57
CA TYR A 181 35.21 3.97 -31.72
C TYR A 181 34.50 2.89 -32.53
N ASN A 182 35.00 1.66 -32.49
CA ASN A 182 34.34 0.54 -33.15
C ASN A 182 33.21 0.00 -32.27
N ILE A 183 32.03 -0.20 -32.85
CA ILE A 183 30.93 -0.86 -32.17
C ILE A 183 30.74 -2.23 -32.80
N ASP A 184 30.99 -3.28 -32.02
CA ASP A 184 30.85 -4.66 -32.44
C ASP A 184 29.39 -5.14 -32.26
N TRP A 185 28.86 -5.81 -33.28
CA TRP A 185 27.55 -6.47 -33.22
C TRP A 185 27.48 -7.55 -32.16
N ASN A 186 28.58 -8.22 -31.82
CA ASN A 186 28.60 -9.17 -30.71
C ASN A 186 28.27 -8.48 -29.38
N VAL A 187 28.71 -7.23 -29.19
CA VAL A 187 28.37 -6.45 -28.01
C VAL A 187 26.90 -6.06 -28.06
N LEU A 188 26.43 -5.47 -29.17
CA LEU A 188 25.04 -5.02 -29.35
C LEU A 188 24.00 -6.14 -29.24
N SER A 189 24.33 -7.35 -29.71
CA SER A 189 23.42 -8.50 -29.71
C SER A 189 23.33 -9.19 -28.35
N SER A 190 24.40 -9.16 -27.55
CA SER A 190 24.42 -9.73 -26.20
C SER A 190 23.99 -8.75 -25.11
N SER A 191 24.19 -7.45 -25.35
CA SER A 191 23.91 -6.39 -24.39
C SER A 191 23.78 -5.03 -25.08
N ASN A 192 23.17 -4.07 -24.40
CA ASN A 192 23.13 -2.68 -24.86
C ASN A 192 24.54 -2.06 -24.82
N TYR A 193 24.96 -1.38 -25.90
CA TYR A 193 26.21 -0.62 -25.89
C TYR A 193 25.99 0.69 -25.15
N SER A 194 26.88 1.02 -24.23
CA SER A 194 26.83 2.28 -23.48
C SER A 194 28.24 2.83 -23.28
N SER A 195 28.44 4.10 -23.63
CA SER A 195 29.72 4.79 -23.42
C SER A 195 29.50 6.21 -22.93
N THR A 196 30.39 6.69 -22.07
CA THR A 196 30.37 8.06 -21.55
C THR A 196 31.68 8.74 -21.88
N PHE A 197 31.60 9.93 -22.47
CA PHE A 197 32.76 10.74 -22.81
C PHE A 197 32.60 12.17 -22.34
N ASN A 198 33.73 12.83 -22.15
CA ASN A 198 33.82 14.23 -21.77
C ASN A 198 34.27 15.07 -22.97
N LEU A 199 33.81 16.31 -23.02
CA LEU A 199 34.17 17.29 -24.06
C LEU A 199 35.69 17.46 -24.22
N GLU A 200 36.45 17.32 -23.14
CA GLU A 200 37.91 17.48 -23.09
C GLU A 200 38.71 16.47 -23.97
N TYR A 201 38.07 15.36 -24.34
CA TYR A 201 38.65 14.29 -25.18
C TYR A 201 38.10 14.27 -26.61
N THR A 202 37.19 15.19 -26.92
CA THR A 202 36.56 15.28 -28.24
C THR A 202 37.53 15.83 -29.28
N ILE A 203 37.18 15.61 -30.55
CA ILE A 203 37.84 16.24 -31.69
C ILE A 203 36.85 17.12 -32.42
N ASN A 204 37.35 18.17 -33.05
CA ASN A 204 36.54 18.97 -33.95
C ASN A 204 36.44 18.25 -35.29
N SER A 205 35.22 18.14 -35.79
CA SER A 205 34.95 17.51 -37.06
C SER A 205 33.65 18.05 -37.64
N ARG A 206 33.40 17.71 -38.91
CA ARG A 206 32.16 18.00 -39.61
C ARG A 206 31.77 16.78 -40.42
N SER A 207 30.56 16.76 -40.94
CA SER A 207 30.00 15.61 -41.64
C SER A 207 29.26 16.05 -42.90
N ILE A 208 28.88 15.11 -43.77
CA ILE A 208 27.97 15.43 -44.87
C ILE A 208 26.57 15.85 -44.38
N CYS A 209 26.18 15.44 -43.16
CA CYS A 209 24.91 15.84 -42.55
C CYS A 209 24.96 17.28 -42.01
N SER A 210 26.11 17.71 -41.48
CA SER A 210 26.34 19.05 -40.94
C SER A 210 27.72 19.56 -41.33
N LYS A 211 27.76 20.65 -42.11
CA LYS A 211 29.01 21.26 -42.60
C LYS A 211 29.70 22.14 -41.57
N ASP A 212 29.03 22.44 -40.46
CA ASP A 212 29.61 23.18 -39.35
C ASP A 212 30.62 22.32 -38.60
N ILE A 213 31.73 22.95 -38.18
CA ILE A 213 32.75 22.27 -37.39
C ILE A 213 32.29 22.25 -35.93
N VAL A 214 32.00 21.06 -35.41
CA VAL A 214 31.50 20.85 -34.04
C VAL A 214 32.44 19.90 -33.31
N LYS A 215 32.51 20.03 -31.97
CA LYS A 215 33.25 19.12 -31.08
C LYS A 215 32.48 17.80 -30.98
N GLY A 216 33.14 16.66 -31.14
CA GLY A 216 32.44 15.38 -31.02
C GLY A 216 33.34 14.17 -31.09
N LEU A 217 32.70 13.00 -31.19
CA LEU A 217 33.36 11.71 -31.40
C LEU A 217 32.68 10.95 -32.53
N TRP A 218 33.50 10.18 -33.25
CA TRP A 218 33.03 9.29 -34.29
C TRP A 218 32.91 7.86 -33.77
N PHE A 219 31.89 7.17 -34.24
CA PHE A 219 31.66 5.75 -34.01
C PHE A 219 31.47 5.06 -35.36
N LYS A 220 31.99 3.84 -35.48
CA LYS A 220 31.89 3.01 -36.69
C LYS A 220 31.01 1.81 -36.38
N LEU A 221 30.04 1.56 -37.26
CA LEU A 221 29.16 0.39 -37.21
C LEU A 221 29.13 -0.28 -38.59
N ILE A 222 29.12 -1.60 -38.64
CA ILE A 222 28.90 -2.36 -39.87
C ILE A 222 27.39 -2.56 -40.05
N GLY A 223 26.85 -2.56 -41.26
CA GLY A 223 25.44 -2.90 -41.48
C GLY A 223 25.14 -4.39 -41.30
N ALA A 224 23.98 -4.74 -40.74
CA ALA A 224 23.60 -6.13 -40.43
C ALA A 224 22.09 -6.45 -40.62
N ASP A 225 21.39 -5.63 -41.40
CA ASP A 225 19.94 -5.66 -41.61
C ASP A 225 19.12 -5.64 -40.30
N GLN A 226 19.59 -4.86 -39.33
CA GLN A 226 18.96 -4.68 -38.01
C GLN A 226 18.56 -3.23 -37.77
N ASN A 227 17.50 -3.05 -36.98
CA ASN A 227 17.10 -1.74 -36.49
C ASN A 227 17.78 -1.47 -35.14
N ILE A 228 18.33 -0.26 -35.00
CA ILE A 228 18.96 0.19 -33.76
C ILE A 228 18.38 1.52 -33.33
N GLN A 229 18.36 1.72 -32.01
CA GLN A 229 18.14 3.01 -31.39
C GLN A 229 19.47 3.56 -30.89
N ILE A 230 19.80 4.79 -31.28
CA ILE A 230 20.93 5.57 -30.77
C ILE A 230 20.36 6.69 -29.93
N SER A 231 20.79 6.80 -28.68
CA SER A 231 20.23 7.74 -27.72
C SER A 231 21.29 8.39 -26.86
N THR A 232 21.12 9.69 -26.60
CA THR A 232 21.88 10.42 -25.57
C THR A 232 21.02 10.85 -24.40
N CYS A 233 19.79 10.34 -24.29
CA CYS A 233 18.79 10.76 -23.30
C CYS A 233 19.21 10.48 -21.85
N ASN A 234 20.12 9.52 -21.64
CA ASN A 234 20.63 9.18 -20.32
C ASN A 234 21.88 9.99 -19.94
N SER A 235 22.16 11.08 -20.65
CA SER A 235 23.24 12.00 -20.28
C SER A 235 22.90 12.72 -18.98
N PRO A 236 23.90 13.03 -18.14
CA PRO A 236 23.67 13.66 -16.82
C PRO A 236 23.13 15.10 -16.88
N SER A 237 23.14 15.75 -18.03
CA SER A 237 22.70 17.14 -18.20
C SER A 237 22.18 17.38 -19.62
N GLU A 238 21.35 18.43 -19.78
CA GLU A 238 20.67 18.82 -21.01
C GLU A 238 21.58 19.66 -21.93
N TYR A 239 22.60 19.02 -22.49
CA TYR A 239 23.51 19.64 -23.47
C TYR A 239 22.89 19.65 -24.88
N ASP A 240 23.27 20.63 -25.70
CA ASP A 240 22.93 20.64 -27.13
C ASP A 240 23.78 19.61 -27.89
N ILE A 241 23.15 18.48 -28.24
CA ILE A 241 23.81 17.33 -28.85
C ILE A 241 23.20 17.03 -30.22
N SER A 242 24.06 16.89 -31.23
CA SER A 242 23.66 16.39 -32.55
C SER A 242 24.11 14.94 -32.75
N LEU A 243 23.25 14.15 -33.36
CA LEU A 243 23.55 12.81 -33.84
C LEU A 243 23.46 12.82 -35.36
N ASP A 244 24.58 12.61 -36.03
CA ASP A 244 24.66 12.48 -37.48
C ASP A 244 25.04 11.05 -37.83
N LEU A 245 24.14 10.32 -38.50
CA LEU A 245 24.42 9.00 -39.03
C LEU A 245 24.61 9.06 -40.54
N LEU A 246 25.74 8.54 -40.98
CA LEU A 246 26.16 8.49 -42.37
C LEU A 246 26.36 7.05 -42.81
N ALA A 247 26.15 6.78 -44.09
CA ALA A 247 26.46 5.51 -44.71
C ALA A 247 27.43 5.70 -45.87
N VAL A 248 28.38 4.77 -45.95
CA VAL A 248 29.34 4.63 -47.03
C VAL A 248 29.20 3.24 -47.61
N LYS A 249 29.10 3.15 -48.93
CA LYS A 249 29.16 1.86 -49.60
C LYS A 249 30.61 1.47 -49.82
N LEU A 250 31.03 0.31 -49.32
CA LEU A 250 32.44 -0.12 -49.34
C LEU A 250 33.00 -0.16 -50.78
N SER A 251 32.18 -0.57 -51.75
CA SER A 251 32.56 -0.63 -53.16
C SER A 251 33.00 0.71 -53.75
N ASP A 252 32.44 1.84 -53.27
CA ASP A 252 32.68 3.17 -53.84
C ASP A 252 34.09 3.69 -53.50
N TYR A 253 34.72 3.05 -52.51
CA TYR A 253 36.10 3.24 -52.10
C TYR A 253 37.00 2.06 -52.49
N GLY A 254 36.49 1.06 -53.22
CA GLY A 254 37.27 -0.15 -53.55
C GLY A 254 37.56 -1.03 -52.32
N LEU A 255 36.75 -0.91 -51.27
CA LEU A 255 36.84 -1.72 -50.05
C LEU A 255 35.87 -2.90 -50.09
N ASN A 256 36.13 -3.88 -49.23
CA ASN A 256 35.24 -4.99 -48.93
C ASN A 256 35.10 -5.16 -47.39
N GLU A 257 34.25 -6.10 -46.96
CA GLU A 257 33.96 -6.33 -45.54
C GLU A 257 35.20 -6.75 -44.72
N ASN A 258 36.23 -7.30 -45.37
CA ASN A 258 37.48 -7.74 -44.73
C ASN A 258 38.57 -6.65 -44.73
N SER A 259 38.28 -5.45 -45.24
CA SER A 259 39.29 -4.40 -45.33
C SER A 259 39.54 -3.77 -43.97
N GLU A 260 40.76 -3.95 -43.45
CA GLU A 260 41.17 -3.38 -42.16
C GLU A 260 41.51 -1.88 -42.25
N ASP A 261 42.10 -1.45 -43.38
CA ASP A 261 42.44 -0.05 -43.61
C ASP A 261 41.30 0.69 -44.31
N ILE A 262 40.73 1.66 -43.60
CA ILE A 262 39.64 2.52 -44.07
C ILE A 262 40.05 4.00 -44.19
N SER A 263 41.35 4.30 -44.11
CA SER A 263 41.90 5.66 -44.02
C SER A 263 41.56 6.57 -45.21
N MET A 264 41.12 6.02 -46.34
CA MET A 264 40.69 6.77 -47.52
C MET A 264 39.23 7.24 -47.49
N ILE A 265 38.44 6.80 -46.51
CA ILE A 265 37.04 7.22 -46.40
C ILE A 265 36.97 8.69 -45.99
N ASN A 266 36.17 9.47 -46.74
CA ASN A 266 35.88 10.87 -46.46
C ASN A 266 34.40 11.06 -46.12
N CYS A 267 34.09 11.31 -44.85
CA CYS A 267 32.70 11.48 -44.41
C CYS A 267 32.11 12.87 -44.72
N ASP A 268 32.85 13.72 -45.41
CA ASP A 268 32.42 15.05 -45.88
C ASP A 268 32.22 15.09 -47.42
N ASP A 269 32.53 13.99 -48.12
CA ASP A 269 32.41 13.84 -49.58
C ASP A 269 30.96 13.47 -49.98
N ASP A 270 30.29 14.37 -50.69
CA ASP A 270 28.91 14.22 -51.14
C ASP A 270 28.72 13.21 -52.28
N THR A 271 29.80 12.82 -52.96
CA THR A 271 29.76 11.89 -54.09
C THR A 271 29.76 10.42 -53.66
N LYS A 272 30.32 10.12 -52.48
CA LYS A 272 30.53 8.75 -51.97
C LYS A 272 29.92 8.48 -50.60
N THR A 273 29.49 9.52 -49.88
CA THR A 273 28.95 9.41 -48.53
C THR A 273 27.53 9.96 -48.48
N LYS A 274 26.60 9.19 -47.89
CA LYS A 274 25.20 9.57 -47.77
C LYS A 274 24.86 9.91 -46.32
N CYS A 275 24.25 11.08 -46.08
CA CYS A 275 23.59 11.34 -44.80
C CYS A 275 22.33 10.48 -44.69
N ILE A 276 22.29 9.58 -43.71
CA ILE A 276 21.12 8.72 -43.47
C ILE A 276 20.11 9.45 -42.60
N ARG A 277 20.59 10.05 -41.51
CA ARG A 277 19.73 10.76 -40.57
C ARG A 277 20.56 11.71 -39.72
N SER A 278 20.04 12.91 -39.50
CA SER A 278 20.56 13.84 -38.49
C SER A 278 19.45 14.17 -37.50
N ARG A 279 19.78 14.23 -36.21
CA ARG A 279 18.83 14.56 -35.13
C ARG A 279 19.51 15.41 -34.06
N THR A 280 18.77 16.41 -33.60
CA THR A 280 19.11 17.29 -32.46
C THR A 280 18.02 17.21 -31.37
N ASP A 281 17.11 16.23 -31.47
CA ASP A 281 15.91 16.08 -30.67
C ASP A 281 15.58 14.60 -30.43
N GLY A 282 14.58 14.32 -29.57
CA GLY A 282 13.99 12.98 -29.42
C GLY A 282 13.95 12.41 -28.00
N CYS A 283 14.41 13.16 -27.00
CA CYS A 283 14.44 12.75 -25.59
C CYS A 283 13.32 13.36 -24.70
N GLY A 284 12.38 14.10 -25.28
CA GLY A 284 11.25 14.74 -24.60
C GLY A 284 11.02 16.17 -25.09
N GLU A 285 9.90 16.80 -24.74
CA GLU A 285 9.50 18.11 -25.29
C GLU A 285 10.45 19.27 -24.94
N ASN A 286 11.15 19.19 -23.80
CA ASN A 286 12.09 20.22 -23.32
C ASN A 286 13.55 19.75 -23.29
N SER A 287 13.85 18.60 -23.88
CA SER A 287 15.20 18.05 -23.87
C SER A 287 16.00 18.53 -25.07
N LYS A 288 17.26 18.90 -24.83
CA LYS A 288 18.25 19.20 -25.89
C LYS A 288 19.02 17.96 -26.34
N LEU A 289 18.74 16.82 -25.71
CA LEU A 289 19.36 15.55 -26.00
C LEU A 289 18.68 14.89 -27.20
N SER A 290 19.48 14.08 -27.89
CA SER A 290 19.11 13.51 -29.17
C SER A 290 18.85 12.02 -29.09
N ARG A 291 17.87 11.58 -29.88
CA ARG A 291 17.59 10.17 -30.10
C ARG A 291 17.18 9.93 -31.53
N MET A 292 17.66 8.83 -32.10
CA MET A 292 17.24 8.37 -33.42
C MET A 292 17.04 6.85 -33.43
N VAL A 293 16.14 6.41 -34.31
CA VAL A 293 15.94 5.01 -34.67
C VAL A 293 16.22 4.86 -36.15
N VAL A 294 17.04 3.88 -36.51
CA VAL A 294 17.57 3.70 -37.87
C VAL A 294 17.70 2.22 -38.20
N SER A 295 17.65 1.91 -39.50
CA SER A 295 17.89 0.56 -40.03
C SER A 295 19.26 0.51 -40.69
N LEU A 296 20.09 -0.45 -40.29
CA LEU A 296 21.46 -0.59 -40.80
C LEU A 296 21.55 -1.77 -41.77
N GLN A 297 21.63 -1.49 -43.07
CA GLN A 297 21.61 -2.49 -44.14
C GLN A 297 22.98 -3.11 -44.39
N THR A 298 23.02 -4.42 -44.66
CA THR A 298 24.25 -5.13 -45.02
C THR A 298 24.88 -4.54 -46.29
N GLY A 299 26.22 -4.56 -46.38
CA GLY A 299 26.98 -3.97 -47.50
C GLY A 299 27.30 -2.48 -47.36
N TYR A 300 26.84 -1.83 -46.29
CA TYR A 300 27.19 -0.46 -45.93
C TYR A 300 28.05 -0.41 -44.65
N LEU A 301 28.97 0.54 -44.62
CA LEU A 301 29.67 0.96 -43.41
C LEU A 301 29.05 2.26 -42.91
N TYR A 302 28.66 2.26 -41.64
CA TYR A 302 28.01 3.40 -41.01
C TYR A 302 28.98 4.15 -40.10
N PHE A 303 28.90 5.47 -40.15
CA PHE A 303 29.61 6.36 -39.26
C PHE A 303 28.61 7.22 -38.51
N LEU A 304 28.64 7.15 -37.19
CA LEU A 304 27.87 8.02 -36.31
C LEU A 304 28.80 9.09 -35.76
N PHE A 305 28.50 10.36 -36.02
CA PHE A 305 29.13 11.49 -35.35
C PHE A 305 28.20 12.00 -34.24
N VAL A 306 28.71 12.02 -33.02
CA VAL A 306 28.02 12.59 -31.86
C VAL A 306 28.64 13.95 -31.59
N GLY A 307 28.00 14.99 -32.10
CA GLY A 307 28.41 16.38 -31.95
C GLY A 307 27.85 16.99 -30.66
N VAL A 308 28.65 17.85 -30.04
CA VAL A 308 28.32 18.55 -28.79
C VAL A 308 28.57 20.04 -29.00
N ASN A 309 27.51 20.82 -28.96
CA ASN A 309 27.53 22.26 -29.16
C ASN A 309 27.68 23.00 -27.82
N GLU A 310 28.72 22.63 -27.06
CA GLU A 310 29.04 23.21 -25.75
C GLU A 310 30.49 23.75 -25.73
N GLU A 311 30.70 24.86 -25.01
CA GLU A 311 31.98 25.57 -25.06
C GLU A 311 32.97 25.13 -23.97
N TYR A 312 32.45 24.89 -22.76
CA TYR A 312 33.25 24.76 -21.54
C TYR A 312 33.38 23.33 -21.03
N SER A 313 32.28 22.65 -20.74
CA SER A 313 32.31 21.27 -20.26
C SER A 313 31.01 20.56 -20.61
N ALA A 314 31.13 19.30 -21.01
CA ALA A 314 30.00 18.43 -21.21
C ALA A 314 30.43 16.99 -20.92
N GLN A 315 29.53 16.23 -20.31
CA GLN A 315 29.64 14.79 -20.18
C GLN A 315 28.44 14.17 -20.88
N VAL A 316 28.71 13.42 -21.94
CA VAL A 316 27.67 12.84 -22.80
C VAL A 316 27.71 11.32 -22.67
N LYS A 317 26.53 10.74 -22.45
CA LYS A 317 26.32 9.29 -22.49
C LYS A 317 25.64 8.92 -23.79
N VAL A 318 26.20 7.95 -24.51
CA VAL A 318 25.65 7.39 -25.75
C VAL A 318 25.28 5.95 -25.51
N ASP A 319 24.00 5.65 -25.70
CA ASP A 319 23.42 4.32 -25.61
C ASP A 319 22.96 3.86 -27.00
N ILE A 320 23.35 2.64 -27.39
CA ILE A 320 23.00 2.04 -28.67
C ILE A 320 22.46 0.63 -28.41
N ASN A 321 21.20 0.43 -28.79
CA ASN A 321 20.45 -0.79 -28.51
C ASN A 321 19.80 -1.30 -29.79
N THR A 322 19.72 -2.62 -29.96
CA THR A 322 18.83 -3.21 -30.98
C THR A 322 17.38 -2.98 -30.57
N VAL A 323 16.55 -2.60 -31.53
CA VAL A 323 15.10 -2.39 -31.33
C VAL A 323 14.34 -2.98 -32.49
N CYS A 324 13.05 -3.26 -32.32
CA CYS A 324 12.19 -3.72 -33.42
C CYS A 324 12.79 -4.91 -34.19
N THR A 325 13.16 -5.96 -33.45
CA THR A 325 13.78 -7.16 -34.01
C THR A 325 12.88 -7.77 -35.09
N ASN A 326 13.49 -8.38 -36.10
CA ASN A 326 12.77 -8.99 -37.24
C ASN A 326 11.74 -8.07 -37.92
N ASN A 327 12.02 -6.76 -38.00
CA ASN A 327 11.09 -5.76 -38.56
C ASN A 327 9.67 -5.88 -37.96
N CYS A 328 9.58 -5.98 -36.64
CA CYS A 328 8.30 -6.09 -35.92
C CYS A 328 7.49 -7.35 -36.29
N GLY A 329 8.18 -8.45 -36.65
CA GLY A 329 7.52 -9.69 -37.10
C GLY A 329 6.83 -9.55 -38.46
N ASN A 330 7.22 -8.57 -39.29
CA ASN A 330 6.58 -8.18 -40.55
C ASN A 330 5.14 -7.66 -40.45
N ASN A 331 4.58 -7.59 -39.24
CA ASN A 331 3.19 -7.18 -38.98
C ASN A 331 3.10 -5.85 -38.21
N GLY A 332 4.15 -5.04 -38.28
CA GLY A 332 4.17 -3.71 -37.70
C GLY A 332 5.25 -2.84 -38.31
N LEU A 333 5.25 -1.57 -37.91
CA LEU A 333 6.23 -0.58 -38.31
C LEU A 333 7.07 -0.20 -37.09
N CYS A 334 8.39 -0.16 -37.26
CA CYS A 334 9.26 0.33 -36.20
C CYS A 334 9.11 1.85 -36.09
N SER A 335 8.50 2.30 -34.99
CA SER A 335 8.26 3.71 -34.75
C SER A 335 9.58 4.45 -34.60
N SER A 336 9.81 5.41 -35.50
CA SER A 336 10.93 6.33 -35.38
C SER A 336 10.85 7.22 -34.13
N HIS A 337 9.64 7.39 -33.56
CA HIS A 337 9.43 8.20 -32.37
C HIS A 337 9.52 7.36 -31.11
N THR A 338 8.85 6.22 -30.99
CA THR A 338 8.86 5.47 -29.71
C THR A 338 10.02 4.49 -29.60
N GLY A 339 10.67 4.12 -30.72
CA GLY A 339 11.66 3.03 -30.74
C GLY A 339 11.04 1.66 -30.49
N LYS A 340 9.70 1.56 -30.60
CA LYS A 340 8.93 0.33 -30.44
C LYS A 340 8.18 0.03 -31.72
N CYS A 341 7.73 -1.21 -31.84
CA CYS A 341 6.86 -1.62 -32.92
C CYS A 341 5.44 -1.08 -32.72
N GLU A 342 4.95 -0.36 -33.72
CA GLU A 342 3.54 0.00 -33.88
C GLU A 342 2.90 -1.08 -34.75
N CYS A 343 2.02 -1.88 -34.16
CA CYS A 343 1.44 -3.05 -34.80
C CYS A 343 0.29 -2.68 -35.72
N ASN A 344 0.15 -3.45 -36.81
CA ASN A 344 -0.98 -3.32 -37.73
C ASN A 344 -2.30 -3.70 -37.02
N ASP A 345 -3.43 -3.24 -37.56
CA ASP A 345 -4.75 -3.56 -37.02
C ASP A 345 -4.93 -5.09 -36.82
N GLY A 346 -5.36 -5.48 -35.61
CA GLY A 346 -5.52 -6.88 -35.22
C GLY A 346 -4.29 -7.53 -34.61
N TYR A 347 -3.13 -6.87 -34.59
CA TYR A 347 -1.92 -7.34 -33.93
C TYR A 347 -1.63 -6.56 -32.65
N VAL A 348 -1.02 -7.22 -31.68
CA VAL A 348 -0.58 -6.63 -30.41
C VAL A 348 0.93 -6.76 -30.23
N LEU A 349 1.52 -5.80 -29.53
CA LEU A 349 2.95 -5.80 -29.24
C LEU A 349 3.26 -6.83 -28.15
N LYS A 350 4.01 -7.88 -28.52
CA LYS A 350 4.46 -8.94 -27.60
C LYS A 350 5.92 -9.30 -27.88
N ASP A 351 6.74 -9.31 -26.84
CA ASP A 351 8.19 -9.59 -26.93
C ASP A 351 8.90 -8.81 -28.06
N GLU A 352 8.64 -7.50 -28.12
CA GLU A 352 9.19 -6.57 -29.12
C GLU A 352 8.79 -6.82 -30.58
N THR A 353 7.86 -7.75 -30.83
CA THR A 353 7.31 -8.05 -32.16
C THR A 353 5.79 -7.92 -32.17
N CYS A 354 5.20 -7.78 -33.35
CA CYS A 354 3.74 -7.73 -33.49
C CYS A 354 3.20 -9.13 -33.72
N SER A 355 2.36 -9.58 -32.79
CA SER A 355 1.78 -10.93 -32.79
C SER A 355 0.25 -10.85 -32.75
N LEU A 356 -0.40 -11.87 -33.29
CA LEU A 356 -1.84 -12.09 -33.12
C LEU A 356 -2.16 -12.45 -31.66
N CYS A 357 -1.24 -13.17 -31.03
CA CYS A 357 -1.40 -13.70 -29.68
C CYS A 357 -1.57 -12.60 -28.62
N GLY A 358 -2.76 -12.52 -28.03
CA GLY A 358 -3.12 -11.49 -27.06
C GLY A 358 -3.98 -10.36 -27.62
N ASN A 359 -4.55 -10.52 -28.82
CA ASN A 359 -5.38 -9.51 -29.49
C ASN A 359 -6.89 -9.59 -29.11
N GLY A 360 -7.25 -10.49 -28.20
CA GLY A 360 -8.60 -10.71 -27.71
C GLY A 360 -9.40 -11.71 -28.56
N LYS A 361 -8.74 -12.47 -29.44
CA LYS A 361 -9.37 -13.49 -30.30
C LYS A 361 -8.46 -14.71 -30.39
N LEU A 362 -9.06 -15.88 -30.53
CA LEU A 362 -8.33 -17.09 -30.86
C LEU A 362 -8.11 -17.13 -32.38
N ASP A 363 -6.86 -16.91 -32.81
CA ASP A 363 -6.50 -16.84 -34.23
C ASP A 363 -5.96 -18.17 -34.79
N GLU A 364 -5.87 -18.26 -36.13
CA GLU A 364 -5.36 -19.45 -36.82
C GLU A 364 -3.88 -19.69 -36.49
N GLY A 365 -3.59 -20.83 -35.84
CA GLY A 365 -2.25 -21.21 -35.39
C GLY A 365 -2.02 -20.99 -33.90
N GLU A 366 -2.96 -20.39 -33.18
CA GLU A 366 -2.97 -20.32 -31.71
C GLU A 366 -3.69 -21.52 -31.13
N GLU A 367 -3.19 -22.03 -30.00
CA GLU A 367 -3.84 -23.11 -29.27
C GLU A 367 -4.75 -22.57 -28.16
N CYS A 368 -4.51 -21.34 -27.69
CA CYS A 368 -5.25 -20.65 -26.63
C CYS A 368 -4.95 -19.14 -26.63
N ASP A 369 -5.81 -18.26 -26.09
CA ASP A 369 -5.49 -16.83 -25.91
C ASP A 369 -6.12 -16.25 -24.61
N LEU A 370 -5.27 -15.86 -23.66
CA LEU A 370 -5.64 -15.28 -22.35
C LEU A 370 -6.24 -13.88 -22.40
N SER A 371 -6.17 -13.20 -23.54
CA SER A 371 -6.70 -11.85 -23.71
C SER A 371 -8.18 -11.81 -24.11
N VAL A 372 -8.75 -12.97 -24.47
CA VAL A 372 -10.18 -13.09 -24.80
C VAL A 372 -11.00 -12.76 -23.56
N GLU A 373 -11.98 -11.87 -23.68
CA GLU A 373 -12.78 -11.41 -22.53
C GLU A 373 -13.56 -12.58 -21.90
N GLY A 374 -13.36 -12.81 -20.60
CA GLY A 374 -13.97 -13.91 -19.85
C GLY A 374 -13.31 -15.27 -20.08
N TYR A 375 -12.19 -15.33 -20.81
CA TYR A 375 -11.40 -16.53 -21.01
C TYR A 375 -10.30 -16.64 -19.95
N ASP A 376 -10.36 -17.71 -19.15
CA ASP A 376 -9.32 -18.06 -18.16
C ASP A 376 -8.83 -19.48 -18.44
N ASP A 377 -7.53 -19.61 -18.66
CA ASP A 377 -6.86 -20.88 -18.96
C ASP A 377 -5.47 -20.90 -18.32
N SER A 378 -5.39 -21.47 -17.10
CA SER A 378 -4.12 -21.60 -16.37
C SER A 378 -3.05 -22.43 -17.09
N LYS A 379 -3.41 -23.17 -18.15
CA LYS A 379 -2.51 -24.03 -18.93
C LYS A 379 -2.13 -23.38 -20.27
N CYS A 380 -2.64 -22.20 -20.56
CA CYS A 380 -2.20 -21.39 -21.68
C CYS A 380 -0.89 -20.66 -21.35
N SER A 381 0.10 -20.75 -22.23
CA SER A 381 1.34 -19.98 -22.09
C SER A 381 1.15 -18.53 -22.56
N ILE A 382 2.09 -17.67 -22.17
CA ILE A 382 2.15 -16.30 -22.67
C ILE A 382 2.33 -16.23 -24.20
N ASN A 383 2.72 -17.31 -24.85
CA ASN A 383 2.90 -17.39 -26.31
C ASN A 383 1.67 -17.95 -27.04
N CYS A 384 0.50 -18.04 -26.39
CA CYS A 384 -0.74 -18.56 -26.97
C CYS A 384 -0.66 -20.02 -27.44
N ASN A 385 0.25 -20.76 -26.80
CA ASN A 385 0.39 -22.21 -26.95
C ASN A 385 0.09 -22.88 -25.62
N CYS A 386 -0.39 -24.11 -25.65
CA CYS A 386 -0.57 -24.90 -24.45
C CYS A 386 0.78 -25.22 -23.80
N MET A 387 0.81 -25.22 -22.47
CA MET A 387 1.99 -25.65 -21.72
C MET A 387 2.33 -27.11 -22.03
N TYR A 388 3.60 -27.47 -21.89
CA TYR A 388 4.08 -28.83 -22.17
C TYR A 388 3.25 -29.88 -21.42
N GLY A 389 2.70 -30.85 -22.17
CA GLY A 389 1.83 -31.91 -21.65
C GLY A 389 0.32 -31.64 -21.79
N PHE A 390 -0.08 -30.47 -22.30
CA PHE A 390 -1.46 -30.10 -22.58
C PHE A 390 -1.66 -29.86 -24.08
N GLU A 391 -2.88 -30.05 -24.57
CA GLU A 391 -3.28 -29.85 -25.96
C GLU A 391 -4.61 -29.08 -26.03
N PRO A 392 -4.88 -28.34 -27.12
CA PRO A 392 -6.12 -27.59 -27.27
C PRO A 392 -7.31 -28.54 -27.41
N LYS A 393 -8.26 -28.46 -26.48
CA LYS A 393 -9.45 -29.32 -26.41
C LYS A 393 -10.71 -28.49 -26.32
N ASN A 394 -11.70 -28.84 -27.15
CA ASN A 394 -12.99 -28.13 -27.19
C ASN A 394 -14.03 -28.90 -26.39
N ILE A 395 -14.42 -28.33 -25.24
CA ILE A 395 -15.44 -28.90 -24.35
C ILE A 395 -16.56 -27.85 -24.24
N ASN A 396 -17.80 -28.26 -24.53
CA ASN A 396 -18.99 -27.39 -24.49
C ASN A 396 -18.90 -26.09 -25.33
N GLY A 397 -18.15 -26.10 -26.42
CA GLY A 397 -18.02 -24.95 -27.33
C GLY A 397 -16.95 -23.93 -26.91
N VAL A 398 -16.19 -24.22 -25.86
CA VAL A 398 -15.02 -23.43 -25.44
C VAL A 398 -13.77 -24.26 -25.70
N LEU A 399 -12.78 -23.70 -26.38
CA LEU A 399 -11.48 -24.33 -26.60
C LEU A 399 -10.52 -23.91 -25.49
N LYS A 400 -9.99 -24.84 -24.68
CA LYS A 400 -8.90 -24.56 -23.72
C LYS A 400 -7.83 -25.64 -23.75
N CYS A 401 -6.68 -25.34 -23.17
CA CYS A 401 -5.59 -26.29 -22.99
C CYS A 401 -5.92 -27.32 -21.90
N ALA A 402 -6.03 -28.59 -22.29
CA ALA A 402 -6.35 -29.70 -21.40
C ALA A 402 -5.44 -30.90 -21.67
N VAL A 403 -5.42 -31.87 -20.76
CA VAL A 403 -4.77 -33.16 -21.05
C VAL A 403 -5.57 -33.94 -22.09
N SER A 404 -4.90 -34.75 -22.91
CA SER A 404 -5.53 -35.47 -24.02
C SER A 404 -6.67 -36.40 -23.61
N THR A 405 -6.66 -36.89 -22.38
CA THR A 405 -7.68 -37.78 -21.81
C THR A 405 -8.93 -37.05 -21.31
N CYS A 406 -8.90 -35.73 -21.16
CA CYS A 406 -9.94 -34.97 -20.47
C CYS A 406 -11.36 -35.11 -21.06
N ASP A 407 -12.41 -35.12 -20.24
CA ASP A 407 -13.82 -35.26 -20.64
C ASP A 407 -14.14 -36.60 -21.32
N ASN A 408 -13.48 -37.68 -20.86
CA ASN A 408 -13.73 -39.03 -21.39
C ASN A 408 -14.62 -39.89 -20.47
N GLY A 409 -14.99 -39.38 -19.29
CA GLY A 409 -15.82 -40.04 -18.30
C GLY A 409 -15.06 -41.04 -17.40
N LYS A 410 -13.73 -41.00 -17.40
CA LYS A 410 -12.82 -41.72 -16.52
C LYS A 410 -11.71 -40.78 -16.05
N VAL A 411 -11.49 -40.76 -14.75
CA VAL A 411 -10.34 -40.10 -14.15
C VAL A 411 -9.05 -40.84 -14.52
N ASP A 412 -8.28 -40.26 -15.44
CA ASP A 412 -7.01 -40.79 -15.90
C ASP A 412 -5.82 -40.20 -15.12
N ASP A 413 -4.64 -40.82 -15.29
CA ASP A 413 -3.40 -40.29 -14.71
C ASP A 413 -3.14 -38.88 -15.29
N PHE A 414 -2.74 -37.93 -14.43
CA PHE A 414 -2.49 -36.50 -14.74
C PHE A 414 -3.72 -35.58 -14.82
N GLU A 415 -4.94 -36.10 -14.65
CA GLU A 415 -6.14 -35.27 -14.47
C GLU A 415 -6.30 -34.81 -13.02
N GLU A 416 -6.77 -33.58 -12.82
CA GLU A 416 -7.20 -33.12 -11.48
C GLU A 416 -8.66 -33.51 -11.22
N CYS A 417 -9.45 -33.53 -12.29
CA CYS A 417 -10.85 -33.92 -12.31
C CYS A 417 -11.27 -34.36 -13.73
N ASP A 418 -12.38 -35.09 -13.87
CA ASP A 418 -12.92 -35.51 -15.18
C ASP A 418 -14.43 -35.26 -15.30
N GLY A 419 -14.79 -33.98 -15.17
CA GLY A 419 -16.16 -33.46 -15.31
C GLY A 419 -17.00 -33.53 -14.03
N GLY A 420 -17.55 -32.39 -13.60
CA GLY A 420 -18.29 -32.31 -12.33
C GLY A 420 -18.34 -30.89 -11.77
N TYR A 421 -18.72 -30.74 -10.50
CA TYR A 421 -18.71 -29.43 -9.85
C TYR A 421 -17.27 -28.91 -9.71
N GLY A 422 -17.04 -27.66 -10.11
CA GLY A 422 -15.73 -27.01 -10.01
C GLY A 422 -14.66 -27.51 -11.00
N CYS A 423 -14.99 -28.47 -11.87
CA CYS A 423 -14.08 -29.00 -12.89
C CYS A 423 -14.31 -28.31 -14.23
N ASP A 424 -13.28 -27.68 -14.79
CA ASP A 424 -13.30 -27.07 -16.12
C ASP A 424 -12.04 -27.50 -16.88
N HIS A 425 -12.21 -28.16 -18.03
CA HIS A 425 -11.10 -28.69 -18.84
C HIS A 425 -10.07 -29.51 -18.03
N CYS A 426 -10.59 -30.33 -17.10
CA CYS A 426 -9.84 -31.22 -16.20
C CYS A 426 -8.88 -30.54 -15.24
N VAL A 427 -9.16 -29.26 -14.96
CA VAL A 427 -8.53 -28.46 -13.93
C VAL A 427 -9.59 -27.95 -12.95
N CYS A 428 -9.23 -27.89 -11.68
CA CYS A 428 -10.13 -27.34 -10.66
C CYS A 428 -10.14 -25.80 -10.71
N VAL A 429 -11.31 -25.20 -10.95
CA VAL A 429 -11.50 -23.74 -11.12
C VAL A 429 -12.50 -23.17 -10.10
N ASN A 430 -12.81 -21.86 -10.17
CA ASN A 430 -13.83 -21.19 -9.36
C ASN A 430 -13.66 -21.36 -7.84
N GLY A 431 -12.42 -21.30 -7.35
CA GLY A 431 -12.15 -21.46 -5.92
C GLY A 431 -12.38 -22.89 -5.43
N THR A 432 -12.10 -23.89 -6.27
CA THR A 432 -11.99 -25.30 -5.89
C THR A 432 -10.53 -25.77 -5.92
N LYS A 433 -10.25 -26.94 -5.37
CA LYS A 433 -8.94 -27.58 -5.25
C LYS A 433 -9.08 -29.06 -5.63
N LYS A 434 -7.98 -29.66 -6.08
CA LYS A 434 -7.95 -31.09 -6.39
C LYS A 434 -7.95 -31.96 -5.14
N TYR A 435 -8.57 -33.13 -5.28
CA TYR A 435 -8.44 -34.24 -4.32
C TYR A 435 -7.05 -34.89 -4.40
N ALA A 436 -6.62 -35.58 -3.35
CA ALA A 436 -5.34 -36.32 -3.36
C ALA A 436 -5.36 -37.49 -4.36
N LYS A 437 -6.54 -38.08 -4.56
CA LYS A 437 -6.85 -38.98 -5.66
C LYS A 437 -7.91 -38.29 -6.52
N ALA A 438 -7.60 -38.05 -7.79
CA ALA A 438 -8.50 -37.36 -8.69
C ALA A 438 -9.87 -38.05 -8.76
N ARG A 439 -10.92 -37.24 -8.94
CA ARG A 439 -12.33 -37.62 -8.95
C ARG A 439 -13.02 -36.92 -10.12
N ASN A 440 -14.32 -37.11 -10.30
CA ASN A 440 -15.05 -36.39 -11.36
C ASN A 440 -15.17 -34.89 -11.02
N ASP A 441 -15.40 -34.56 -9.75
CA ASP A 441 -15.58 -33.20 -9.22
C ASP A 441 -14.37 -32.70 -8.42
N CYS A 442 -14.38 -31.39 -8.13
CA CYS A 442 -13.35 -30.70 -7.36
C CYS A 442 -13.83 -30.30 -5.96
N MET A 443 -12.91 -30.30 -5.02
CA MET A 443 -13.13 -29.97 -3.62
C MET A 443 -13.21 -28.46 -3.41
N LEU A 444 -14.07 -27.94 -2.53
CA LEU A 444 -14.12 -26.50 -2.22
C LEU A 444 -12.77 -25.99 -1.67
N SER A 445 -12.37 -24.76 -2.02
CA SER A 445 -11.09 -24.20 -1.54
C SER A 445 -11.07 -23.87 -0.05
N THR A 446 -12.25 -23.72 0.55
CA THR A 446 -12.48 -23.59 1.99
C THR A 446 -12.08 -24.85 2.75
N CYS A 447 -12.05 -26.01 2.09
CA CYS A 447 -11.69 -27.26 2.72
C CYS A 447 -10.25 -27.24 3.29
N GLY A 448 -10.13 -27.72 4.52
CA GLY A 448 -8.95 -27.73 5.38
C GLY A 448 -8.75 -26.46 6.23
N ASN A 449 -9.72 -25.54 6.31
CA ASN A 449 -9.56 -24.28 7.04
C ASN A 449 -9.91 -24.36 8.54
N ARG A 450 -10.40 -25.52 8.99
CA ARG A 450 -10.88 -25.84 10.35
C ARG A 450 -12.16 -25.10 10.75
N LYS A 451 -12.97 -24.65 9.78
CA LYS A 451 -14.32 -24.12 10.00
C LYS A 451 -15.26 -24.77 9.01
N TRP A 452 -16.37 -25.29 9.52
CA TRP A 452 -17.41 -25.82 8.66
C TRP A 452 -18.00 -24.71 7.79
N ASP A 453 -17.83 -24.84 6.47
CA ASP A 453 -18.43 -23.97 5.47
C ASP A 453 -19.62 -24.66 4.76
N GLU A 454 -20.53 -23.86 4.22
CA GLU A 454 -21.75 -24.37 3.56
C GLU A 454 -21.38 -25.15 2.29
N GLY A 455 -21.74 -26.43 2.24
CA GLY A 455 -21.37 -27.35 1.17
C GLY A 455 -20.34 -28.41 1.58
N GLU A 456 -19.71 -28.28 2.74
CA GLU A 456 -18.79 -29.27 3.31
C GLU A 456 -19.51 -30.18 4.33
N GLU A 457 -19.11 -31.45 4.45
CA GLU A 457 -19.61 -32.30 5.55
C GLU A 457 -18.85 -32.05 6.85
N CYS A 458 -17.58 -31.70 6.73
CA CYS A 458 -16.64 -31.43 7.81
C CYS A 458 -15.45 -30.61 7.24
N ASP A 459 -14.63 -30.00 8.09
CA ASP A 459 -13.49 -29.16 7.68
C ASP A 459 -12.19 -29.45 8.47
N GLY A 460 -12.09 -30.68 8.99
CA GLY A 460 -10.93 -31.22 9.69
C GLY A 460 -11.19 -31.57 11.15
N GLY A 461 -10.52 -32.63 11.64
CA GLY A 461 -10.74 -33.19 12.97
C GLY A 461 -10.96 -34.69 12.90
N ASP A 462 -11.51 -35.28 13.96
CA ASP A 462 -11.75 -36.72 14.01
C ASP A 462 -12.85 -37.13 13.01
N GLY A 463 -12.59 -38.22 12.28
CA GLY A 463 -13.53 -38.77 11.31
C GLY A 463 -13.71 -37.96 10.01
N CYS A 464 -12.91 -36.91 9.78
CA CYS A 464 -12.98 -36.07 8.58
C CYS A 464 -11.75 -36.26 7.69
N ILE A 465 -11.95 -36.63 6.41
CA ILE A 465 -10.87 -36.72 5.40
C ILE A 465 -11.39 -36.06 4.12
N GLU A 466 -10.61 -35.15 3.52
CA GLU A 466 -11.00 -34.41 2.29
C GLU A 466 -12.41 -33.77 2.39
N CYS A 467 -12.74 -33.24 3.58
CA CYS A 467 -14.04 -32.62 3.91
C CYS A 467 -15.28 -33.53 3.80
N GLU A 468 -15.05 -34.84 3.81
CA GLU A 468 -16.07 -35.89 3.85
C GLU A 468 -15.97 -36.68 5.16
N CYS A 469 -17.13 -36.95 5.79
CA CYS A 469 -17.17 -37.77 6.98
C CYS A 469 -16.93 -39.25 6.63
N GLN A 470 -15.99 -39.87 7.32
CA GLN A 470 -15.64 -41.27 7.09
C GLN A 470 -16.78 -42.22 7.51
N PRO A 471 -16.88 -43.42 6.90
CA PRO A 471 -17.93 -44.38 7.25
C PRO A 471 -18.04 -44.62 8.77
N GLY A 472 -19.24 -44.46 9.32
CA GLY A 472 -19.51 -44.54 10.77
C GLY A 472 -19.43 -43.22 11.52
N TRP A 473 -19.08 -42.13 10.84
CA TRP A 473 -19.07 -40.76 11.35
C TRP A 473 -20.14 -39.91 10.63
N TYR A 474 -20.69 -38.93 11.34
CA TYR A 474 -21.82 -38.12 10.86
C TYR A 474 -21.50 -36.63 10.96
N SER A 475 -21.91 -35.86 9.94
CA SER A 475 -21.76 -34.41 9.93
C SER A 475 -22.62 -33.73 11.00
N GLN A 476 -21.99 -32.84 11.78
CA GLN A 476 -22.62 -32.08 12.86
C GLN A 476 -22.65 -30.57 12.59
N ASN A 477 -22.46 -30.15 11.33
CA ASN A 477 -22.25 -28.74 10.94
C ASN A 477 -21.08 -28.12 11.73
N LYS A 478 -20.00 -28.88 11.88
CA LYS A 478 -18.79 -28.55 12.62
C LYS A 478 -17.59 -29.02 11.81
N ALA A 479 -16.40 -28.51 12.17
CA ALA A 479 -15.17 -28.90 11.50
C ALA A 479 -14.91 -30.42 11.64
N ASP A 480 -15.21 -30.99 12.81
CA ASP A 480 -15.09 -32.41 13.10
C ASP A 480 -16.39 -33.20 12.81
N CYS A 481 -16.23 -34.46 12.44
CA CYS A 481 -17.35 -35.39 12.38
C CYS A 481 -17.58 -36.02 13.76
N SER A 482 -18.79 -36.51 14.02
CA SER A 482 -19.08 -37.24 15.26
C SER A 482 -19.45 -38.69 14.98
N SER A 483 -18.96 -39.62 15.80
CA SER A 483 -19.42 -41.02 15.80
C SER A 483 -20.89 -41.16 16.24
N MET A 484 -21.48 -40.11 16.82
CA MET A 484 -22.87 -40.06 17.25
C MET A 484 -23.72 -39.33 16.22
N SER A 485 -24.83 -39.96 15.81
CA SER A 485 -25.78 -39.34 14.88
C SER A 485 -26.56 -38.21 15.55
N LYS A 486 -26.96 -37.19 14.77
CA LYS A 486 -27.81 -36.05 15.22
C LYS A 486 -29.06 -36.50 15.98
N GLY A 487 -29.66 -37.64 15.59
CA GLY A 487 -30.84 -38.19 16.26
C GLY A 487 -30.57 -38.66 17.69
N LEU A 488 -29.41 -39.29 17.93
CA LEU A 488 -29.05 -39.81 19.25
C LEU A 488 -28.68 -38.68 20.22
N THR A 489 -27.96 -37.66 19.74
CA THR A 489 -27.62 -36.46 20.54
C THR A 489 -28.86 -35.67 20.95
N ASN A 490 -29.80 -35.46 20.01
CA ASN A 490 -31.06 -34.79 20.33
C ASN A 490 -31.90 -35.58 21.34
N PHE A 491 -31.95 -36.91 21.23
CA PHE A 491 -32.67 -37.76 22.18
C PHE A 491 -32.11 -37.64 23.61
N LEU A 492 -30.78 -37.61 23.77
CA LEU A 492 -30.14 -37.46 25.08
C LEU A 492 -30.41 -36.07 25.70
N PHE A 493 -30.32 -35.00 24.91
CA PHE A 493 -30.50 -33.63 25.41
C PHE A 493 -31.95 -33.36 25.81
N TRP A 494 -32.91 -33.71 24.94
CA TRP A 494 -34.33 -33.53 25.23
C TRP A 494 -34.83 -34.52 26.29
N GLY A 495 -34.39 -35.78 26.26
CA GLY A 495 -34.80 -36.80 27.23
C GLY A 495 -34.36 -36.47 28.66
N ILE A 496 -33.09 -36.10 28.85
CA ILE A 496 -32.57 -35.73 30.17
C ILE A 496 -33.15 -34.38 30.63
N GLY A 497 -33.27 -33.41 29.71
CA GLY A 497 -33.87 -32.11 29.99
C GLY A 497 -35.32 -32.20 30.47
N SER A 498 -36.14 -33.05 29.84
CA SER A 498 -37.52 -33.29 30.26
C SER A 498 -37.61 -33.93 31.65
N ILE A 499 -36.71 -34.86 31.99
CA ILE A 499 -36.68 -35.48 33.32
C ILE A 499 -36.33 -34.45 34.41
N ILE A 500 -35.32 -33.62 34.17
CA ILE A 500 -34.93 -32.55 35.10
C ILE A 500 -36.06 -31.52 35.26
N TYR A 501 -36.72 -31.15 34.18
CA TYR A 501 -37.85 -30.22 34.20
C TYR A 501 -39.02 -30.76 35.05
N ILE A 502 -39.35 -32.05 34.91
CA ILE A 502 -40.39 -32.71 35.72
C ILE A 502 -39.99 -32.72 37.20
N LEU A 503 -38.73 -33.06 37.51
CA LEU A 503 -38.22 -33.06 38.89
C LEU A 503 -38.29 -31.66 39.52
N PHE A 504 -37.92 -30.62 38.77
CA PHE A 504 -38.04 -29.23 39.22
C PHE A 504 -39.50 -28.85 39.49
N TYR A 505 -40.43 -29.24 38.63
CA TYR A 505 -41.86 -28.97 38.80
C TYR A 505 -42.44 -29.66 40.04
N ILE A 506 -42.04 -30.91 40.30
CA ILE A 506 -42.43 -31.65 41.51
C ILE A 506 -41.90 -30.94 42.77
N LEU A 507 -40.65 -30.47 42.74
CA LEU A 507 -40.03 -29.78 43.87
C LEU A 507 -40.70 -28.44 44.14
N LEU A 508 -41.10 -27.72 43.09
CA LEU A 508 -41.85 -26.47 43.17
C LEU A 508 -43.28 -26.70 43.67
N LEU A 509 -43.95 -27.77 43.25
CA LEU A 509 -45.26 -28.19 43.78
C LEU A 509 -45.19 -28.51 45.29
N LEU A 510 -44.15 -29.24 45.72
CA LEU A 510 -43.93 -29.53 47.14
C LEU A 510 -43.69 -28.26 47.95
N LEU A 511 -42.95 -27.29 47.40
CA LEU A 511 -42.72 -25.99 48.03
C LEU A 511 -44.02 -25.17 48.14
N ILE A 512 -44.84 -25.14 47.09
CA ILE A 512 -46.16 -24.49 47.12
C ILE A 512 -47.08 -25.17 48.14
N LEU A 513 -47.12 -26.51 48.20
CA LEU A 513 -47.90 -27.25 49.19
C LEU A 513 -47.45 -26.96 50.63
N PHE A 514 -46.14 -26.84 50.84
CA PHE A 514 -45.57 -26.45 52.13
C PHE A 514 -45.99 -25.03 52.54
N ILE A 515 -45.89 -24.06 51.63
CA ILE A 515 -46.35 -22.69 51.85
C ILE A 515 -47.85 -22.67 52.12
N TYR A 516 -48.64 -23.39 51.32
CA TYR A 516 -50.10 -23.49 51.46
C TYR A 516 -50.51 -24.08 52.82
N TYR A 517 -49.85 -25.14 53.26
CA TYR A 517 -50.07 -25.73 54.58
C TYR A 517 -49.75 -24.73 55.69
N HIS A 518 -48.65 -23.99 55.58
CA HIS A 518 -48.27 -22.97 56.56
C HIS A 518 -49.26 -21.78 56.58
N LEU A 519 -49.74 -21.35 55.42
CA LEU A 519 -50.73 -20.28 55.27
C LEU A 519 -52.08 -20.67 55.86
N ILE A 520 -52.57 -21.88 55.59
CA ILE A 520 -53.80 -22.40 56.20
C ILE A 520 -53.68 -22.49 57.71
N LYS A 521 -52.51 -22.88 58.22
CA LYS A 521 -52.27 -22.94 59.66
C LYS A 521 -52.35 -21.54 60.28
N GLN A 522 -51.79 -20.52 59.63
CA GLN A 522 -51.91 -19.12 60.07
C GLN A 522 -53.36 -18.61 59.99
N ILE A 523 -54.06 -18.87 58.88
CA ILE A 523 -55.47 -18.47 58.72
C ILE A 523 -56.37 -19.13 59.76
N LYS A 524 -56.15 -20.42 60.08
CA LYS A 524 -56.89 -21.10 61.17
C LYS A 524 -56.59 -20.52 62.55
N GLN A 525 -55.37 -20.02 62.77
CA GLN A 525 -55.03 -19.31 64.01
C GLN A 525 -55.74 -17.95 64.08
N GLU A 526 -55.73 -17.17 63.01
CA GLU A 526 -56.41 -15.86 62.97
C GLU A 526 -57.94 -15.99 63.12
N ILE A 527 -58.58 -16.97 62.48
CA ILE A 527 -60.02 -17.22 62.60
C ILE A 527 -60.41 -17.69 64.02
N ASN A 528 -59.54 -18.44 64.71
CA ASN A 528 -59.80 -18.83 66.10
C ASN A 528 -59.60 -17.66 67.07
N ASP A 529 -58.65 -16.76 66.81
CA ASP A 529 -58.43 -15.57 67.61
C ASP A 529 -59.54 -14.52 67.41
N GLU A 530 -60.09 -14.40 66.19
CA GLU A 530 -61.26 -13.54 65.90
C GLU A 530 -62.57 -14.08 66.50
N LYS A 531 -62.73 -15.41 66.63
CA LYS A 531 -63.90 -16.02 67.29
C LYS A 531 -63.92 -15.91 68.82
N LEU A 532 -62.81 -15.51 69.45
CA LEU A 532 -62.67 -15.45 70.91
C LEU A 532 -62.99 -14.07 71.53
N ILE A 533 -63.50 -13.10 70.77
CA ILE A 533 -63.78 -11.74 71.26
C ILE A 533 -65.22 -11.33 70.93
N ILE A 534 -66.16 -11.68 71.83
CA ILE A 534 -67.48 -11.07 71.88
C ILE A 534 -67.72 -10.66 73.34
N PHE A 535 -67.42 -9.40 73.67
CA PHE A 535 -67.90 -8.73 74.89
C PHE A 535 -68.98 -7.76 74.44
N GLU A 536 -70.19 -8.22 74.17
CA GLU A 536 -71.16 -7.40 73.44
C GLU A 536 -71.84 -6.30 74.26
N ASN A 537 -71.48 -6.06 75.54
CA ASN A 537 -71.96 -4.92 76.33
C ASN A 537 -71.13 -4.74 77.60
N THR A 538 -69.94 -4.14 77.50
CA THR A 538 -69.11 -3.91 78.70
C THR A 538 -68.47 -2.53 78.68
N ILE A 539 -68.79 -1.73 79.69
CA ILE A 539 -68.24 -0.39 79.90
C ILE A 539 -66.85 -0.56 80.54
N ILE A 540 -65.79 -0.13 79.84
CA ILE A 540 -64.42 -0.18 80.37
C ILE A 540 -64.06 1.19 80.94
N PRO A 541 -63.95 1.35 82.27
CA PRO A 541 -63.58 2.62 82.88
C PRO A 541 -62.14 3.01 82.49
N PHE A 542 -61.89 4.30 82.33
CA PHE A 542 -60.59 4.81 81.92
C PHE A 542 -59.65 5.03 83.10
N ASP A 543 -58.49 4.36 83.09
CA ASP A 543 -57.41 4.61 84.06
C ASP A 543 -56.50 5.77 83.59
N LYS A 544 -56.37 6.79 84.44
CA LYS A 544 -55.60 8.01 84.18
C LYS A 544 -54.12 7.91 84.56
N THR A 545 -53.71 6.89 85.31
CA THR A 545 -52.40 6.88 86.00
C THR A 545 -51.18 6.78 85.09
N ASN A 546 -51.28 6.24 83.87
CA ASN A 546 -50.16 6.11 82.92
C ASN A 546 -50.52 6.53 81.47
N SER A 547 -51.53 7.37 81.32
CA SER A 547 -52.09 7.71 80.00
C SER A 547 -51.57 9.07 79.50
N GLN A 548 -50.95 9.10 78.32
CA GLN A 548 -50.55 10.34 77.63
C GLN A 548 -51.71 10.83 76.77
N TYR A 549 -52.22 12.03 77.06
CA TYR A 549 -53.28 12.65 76.26
C TYR A 549 -52.72 13.27 74.98
N ILE A 550 -53.33 12.96 73.85
CA ILE A 550 -53.01 13.53 72.54
C ILE A 550 -54.07 14.61 72.25
N ASP A 551 -53.64 15.81 71.87
CA ASP A 551 -54.55 16.87 71.44
C ASP A 551 -55.01 16.62 70.00
N LEU A 552 -56.32 16.35 69.84
CA LEU A 552 -56.96 16.06 68.55
C LEU A 552 -57.02 17.27 67.60
N LYS A 553 -56.65 18.48 68.04
CA LYS A 553 -56.58 19.67 67.17
C LYS A 553 -55.31 19.73 66.31
N GLN A 554 -54.28 18.96 66.64
CA GLN A 554 -53.06 18.85 65.83
C GLN A 554 -53.13 17.63 64.92
N GLN A 555 -52.75 17.80 63.65
CA GLN A 555 -52.80 16.71 62.67
C GLN A 555 -51.83 15.59 63.06
N ASN A 556 -52.35 14.39 63.27
CA ASN A 556 -51.57 13.23 63.71
C ASN A 556 -51.31 12.30 62.50
N PRO A 557 -50.04 11.97 62.18
CA PRO A 557 -49.71 11.12 61.03
C PRO A 557 -50.07 9.64 61.23
N TYR A 558 -50.37 9.21 62.46
CA TYR A 558 -50.64 7.81 62.80
C TYR A 558 -52.13 7.44 62.68
N PHE A 559 -53.03 8.32 63.10
CA PHE A 559 -54.48 8.08 63.04
C PHE A 559 -55.25 9.40 62.89
N SER A 560 -56.49 9.33 62.41
CA SER A 560 -57.37 10.49 62.27
C SER A 560 -58.82 10.16 62.62
N PHE A 561 -59.50 11.13 63.23
CA PHE A 561 -60.95 11.10 63.44
C PHE A 561 -61.65 12.01 62.42
N SER A 562 -62.85 11.65 61.98
CA SER A 562 -63.64 12.50 61.07
C SER A 562 -64.10 13.81 61.72
N SER A 563 -64.27 13.84 63.04
CA SER A 563 -64.59 15.02 63.84
C SER A 563 -63.89 14.98 65.20
N ASN A 564 -63.59 16.14 65.76
CA ASN A 564 -63.05 16.30 67.12
C ASN A 564 -64.13 16.63 68.17
N VAL A 565 -65.39 16.80 67.75
CA VAL A 565 -66.55 17.02 68.62
C VAL A 565 -67.63 16.01 68.26
N ILE A 566 -68.24 15.41 69.27
CA ILE A 566 -69.38 14.50 69.15
C ILE A 566 -70.65 15.37 69.27
N GLU A 567 -71.27 15.70 68.14
CA GLU A 567 -72.53 16.43 68.11
C GLU A 567 -73.67 15.47 67.74
N PHE A 568 -74.73 15.51 68.53
CA PHE A 568 -75.94 14.74 68.28
C PHE A 568 -76.95 15.59 67.52
N PRO A 569 -77.76 14.99 66.63
CA PRO A 569 -78.69 15.73 65.79
C PRO A 569 -79.81 16.46 66.57
N ASP A 570 -80.13 16.01 67.79
CA ASP A 570 -81.11 16.68 68.66
C ASP A 570 -80.46 17.27 69.92
N LEU A 571 -80.64 18.58 70.12
CA LEU A 571 -80.13 19.33 71.27
C LEU A 571 -80.98 19.09 72.54
N ARG A 572 -82.18 18.53 72.41
CA ARG A 572 -83.09 18.20 73.52
C ARG A 572 -83.69 16.80 73.33
N PRO A 573 -82.89 15.74 73.49
CA PRO A 573 -83.39 14.38 73.33
C PRO A 573 -84.46 14.04 74.37
N GLU A 574 -85.43 13.22 73.97
CA GLU A 574 -86.44 12.68 74.87
C GLU A 574 -85.81 11.74 75.92
N ILE A 575 -86.39 11.73 77.12
CA ILE A 575 -85.84 10.95 78.24
C ILE A 575 -86.04 9.45 77.97
N ASN A 576 -84.97 8.68 78.14
CA ASN A 576 -84.86 7.23 77.89
C ASN A 576 -84.99 6.81 76.41
N GLU A 577 -84.88 7.74 75.46
CA GLU A 577 -84.74 7.39 74.05
C GLU A 577 -83.27 7.53 73.59
N PRO A 578 -82.71 6.51 72.92
CA PRO A 578 -81.34 6.57 72.42
C PRO A 578 -81.26 7.43 71.14
N ILE A 579 -80.27 8.31 71.11
CA ILE A 579 -79.87 9.06 69.91
C ILE A 579 -78.48 8.63 69.47
N ASP A 580 -78.30 8.43 68.17
CA ASP A 580 -77.05 7.93 67.61
C ASP A 580 -76.36 8.99 66.77
N THR A 581 -75.03 9.03 66.86
CA THR A 581 -74.16 9.76 65.94
C THR A 581 -72.98 8.87 65.57
N THR A 582 -72.39 9.07 64.40
CA THR A 582 -71.30 8.20 63.91
C THR A 582 -70.04 9.00 63.68
N ILE A 583 -68.92 8.50 64.20
CA ILE A 583 -67.58 9.05 63.97
C ILE A 583 -66.71 7.99 63.32
N ILE A 584 -65.91 8.40 62.34
CA ILE A 584 -64.99 7.51 61.63
C ILE A 584 -63.61 7.66 62.26
N LEU A 585 -63.02 6.55 62.69
CA LEU A 585 -61.63 6.45 63.10
C LEU A 585 -60.83 5.72 62.02
N THR A 586 -59.81 6.38 61.48
CA THR A 586 -58.97 5.85 60.39
C THR A 586 -57.56 5.58 60.89
N ASN A 587 -57.02 4.41 60.53
CA ASN A 587 -55.63 4.06 60.79
C ASN A 587 -54.75 4.46 59.60
N ASN A 588 -53.93 5.49 59.78
CA ASN A 588 -53.00 5.96 58.74
C ASN A 588 -51.61 5.32 58.87
N TRP A 589 -51.41 4.43 59.85
CA TRP A 589 -50.14 3.80 60.11
C TRP A 589 -50.01 2.42 59.47
N LYS A 590 -48.76 1.96 59.30
CA LYS A 590 -48.40 0.70 58.64
C LYS A 590 -48.71 -0.58 59.44
N TYR A 591 -49.13 -0.47 60.70
CA TYR A 591 -49.46 -1.62 61.55
C TYR A 591 -50.94 -1.58 61.96
N PRO A 592 -51.59 -2.75 62.18
CA PRO A 592 -52.95 -2.80 62.70
C PRO A 592 -53.07 -2.00 64.01
N MET A 593 -54.11 -1.17 64.07
CA MET A 593 -54.40 -0.30 65.20
C MET A 593 -55.52 -0.91 66.02
N HIS A 594 -55.29 -1.10 67.30
CA HIS A 594 -56.32 -1.53 68.25
C HIS A 594 -56.84 -0.30 68.99
N PHE A 595 -58.16 -0.12 69.02
CA PHE A 595 -58.78 0.96 69.77
C PHE A 595 -59.75 0.40 70.84
N THR A 596 -59.88 1.16 71.91
CA THR A 596 -60.86 0.90 72.97
C THR A 596 -61.52 2.22 73.35
N PHE A 597 -62.84 2.27 73.20
CA PHE A 597 -63.68 3.37 73.63
C PHE A 597 -64.01 3.19 75.11
N HIS A 598 -63.69 4.20 75.92
CA HIS A 598 -63.96 4.18 77.36
C HIS A 598 -65.12 5.11 77.67
N SER A 599 -66.21 4.57 78.19
CA SER A 599 -67.30 5.35 78.77
C SER A 599 -67.45 5.07 80.26
N GLY A 600 -68.22 5.90 80.96
CA GLY A 600 -68.63 5.67 82.35
C GLY A 600 -70.13 5.39 82.41
N ASP A 601 -70.56 4.63 83.42
CA ASP A 601 -71.98 4.49 83.74
C ASP A 601 -72.39 5.64 84.68
N TYR A 602 -73.11 6.62 84.14
CA TYR A 602 -73.53 7.80 84.88
C TYR A 602 -75.00 7.70 85.26
N THR A 603 -75.34 8.10 86.49
CA THR A 603 -76.71 7.97 87.01
C THR A 603 -77.76 8.80 86.25
N LYS A 604 -77.32 9.79 85.48
CA LYS A 604 -78.19 10.75 84.76
C LYS A 604 -78.29 10.50 83.25
N TYR A 605 -77.35 9.79 82.65
CA TYR A 605 -77.27 9.53 81.21
C TYR A 605 -76.32 8.37 80.92
N GLU A 606 -76.42 7.79 79.73
CA GLU A 606 -75.59 6.68 79.29
C GLU A 606 -74.98 6.99 77.92
N ILE A 607 -73.68 6.72 77.77
CA ILE A 607 -72.95 6.85 76.51
C ILE A 607 -72.35 5.47 76.18
N MET A 608 -72.73 4.96 75.03
CA MET A 608 -72.24 3.69 74.50
C MET A 608 -71.66 3.89 73.10
N CYS A 609 -70.75 3.02 72.71
CA CYS A 609 -70.17 3.02 71.37
C CYS A 609 -70.18 1.61 70.80
N LYS A 610 -70.61 1.47 69.54
CA LYS A 610 -70.57 0.20 68.80
C LYS A 610 -69.72 0.36 67.52
N PRO A 611 -68.66 -0.45 67.33
CA PRO A 611 -68.06 -1.35 68.31
C PRO A 611 -67.29 -0.58 69.42
N PHE A 612 -67.30 -1.08 70.65
CA PHE A 612 -66.61 -0.44 71.78
C PHE A 612 -65.09 -0.70 71.77
N THR A 613 -64.66 -1.81 71.17
CA THR A 613 -63.25 -2.10 70.87
C THR A 613 -63.16 -2.77 69.51
N GLY A 614 -62.06 -2.55 68.81
CA GLY A 614 -61.88 -3.11 67.49
C GLY A 614 -60.44 -3.02 67.02
N THR A 615 -60.18 -3.68 65.88
CA THR A 615 -58.90 -3.64 65.19
C THR A 615 -59.10 -3.04 63.81
N ILE A 616 -58.34 -2.00 63.49
CA ILE A 616 -58.39 -1.30 62.21
C ILE A 616 -57.10 -1.59 61.45
N ARG A 617 -57.23 -2.18 60.27
CA ARG A 617 -56.08 -2.53 59.42
C ARG A 617 -55.39 -1.26 58.89
N PRO A 618 -54.11 -1.33 58.50
CA PRO A 618 -53.40 -0.21 57.88
C PRO A 618 -54.16 0.36 56.68
N GLY A 619 -54.44 1.67 56.68
CA GLY A 619 -55.16 2.37 55.62
C GLY A 619 -56.68 2.18 55.62
N ASP A 620 -57.22 1.41 56.57
CA ASP A 620 -58.65 1.13 56.70
C ASP A 620 -59.29 2.03 57.78
N PHE A 621 -60.62 2.01 57.87
CA PHE A 621 -61.37 2.78 58.87
C PHE A 621 -62.42 1.95 59.61
N ALA A 622 -62.78 2.39 60.82
CA ALA A 622 -63.91 1.87 61.55
C ALA A 622 -64.92 2.99 61.83
N GLU A 623 -66.19 2.67 61.61
CA GLU A 623 -67.31 3.51 62.00
C GLU A 623 -67.70 3.22 63.45
N LEU A 624 -67.63 4.25 64.28
CA LEU A 624 -67.99 4.22 65.70
C LEU A 624 -69.35 4.87 65.85
N THR A 625 -70.39 4.06 66.00
CA THR A 625 -71.75 4.54 66.30
C THR A 625 -71.84 4.78 67.79
N ILE A 626 -71.90 6.04 68.19
CA ILE A 626 -71.99 6.50 69.56
C ILE A 626 -73.46 6.77 69.86
N THR A 627 -74.01 6.02 70.81
CA THR A 627 -75.38 6.12 71.30
C THR A 627 -75.38 6.89 72.61
N PHE A 628 -76.23 7.91 72.70
CA PHE A 628 -76.48 8.66 73.93
C PHE A 628 -77.92 8.50 74.36
N MET A 629 -78.16 8.28 75.65
CA MET A 629 -79.49 8.18 76.22
C MET A 629 -79.56 8.98 77.53
N ALA A 630 -80.40 10.00 77.58
CA ALA A 630 -80.60 10.80 78.78
C ALA A 630 -81.62 10.15 79.72
N LYS A 631 -81.25 9.87 80.98
CA LYS A 631 -82.16 9.31 82.01
C LYS A 631 -82.91 10.40 82.79
N CYS A 632 -82.42 11.65 82.74
CA CYS A 632 -83.08 12.84 83.31
C CYS A 632 -82.59 14.13 82.62
N THR A 633 -83.27 15.27 82.81
CA THR A 633 -82.84 16.57 82.26
C THR A 633 -81.50 17.03 82.87
N THR A 634 -80.42 17.04 82.09
CA THR A 634 -79.09 17.51 82.50
C THR A 634 -78.38 18.25 81.37
N LEU A 635 -77.54 19.22 81.71
CA LEU A 635 -76.59 19.84 80.76
C LEU A 635 -75.34 18.96 80.69
N LEU A 636 -75.00 18.45 79.51
CA LEU A 636 -73.84 17.58 79.31
C LEU A 636 -72.69 18.35 78.64
N ASN A 637 -71.50 18.29 79.25
CA ASN A 637 -70.24 18.69 78.61
C ASN A 637 -69.15 17.74 79.11
N GLU A 638 -68.92 16.67 78.34
CA GLU A 638 -68.04 15.59 78.74
C GLU A 638 -67.00 15.28 77.65
N LYS A 639 -65.83 14.78 78.07
CA LYS A 639 -64.78 14.30 77.19
C LYS A 639 -64.68 12.79 77.30
N VAL A 640 -64.80 12.10 76.18
CA VAL A 640 -64.74 10.63 76.13
C VAL A 640 -63.35 10.16 75.69
N PRO A 641 -62.61 9.41 76.52
CA PRO A 641 -61.29 8.93 76.15
C PRO A 641 -61.36 7.70 75.24
N ILE A 642 -60.51 7.68 74.21
CA ILE A 642 -60.29 6.53 73.33
C ILE A 642 -58.82 6.15 73.41
N THR A 643 -58.54 4.93 73.85
CA THR A 643 -57.18 4.39 73.92
C THR A 643 -56.81 3.76 72.59
N ILE A 644 -55.62 4.07 72.08
CA ILE A 644 -55.10 3.56 70.81
C ILE A 644 -53.77 2.84 71.08
N ARG A 645 -53.62 1.60 70.59
CA ARG A 645 -52.40 0.79 70.73
C ARG A 645 -52.04 0.09 69.42
N TYR A 646 -50.74 -0.05 69.17
CA TYR A 646 -50.18 -0.78 68.03
C TYR A 646 -49.35 -1.96 68.55
N GLY A 647 -49.64 -3.19 68.12
CA GLY A 647 -48.93 -4.39 68.59
C GLY A 647 -49.68 -5.69 68.33
N GLN A 648 -49.17 -6.81 68.84
CA GLN A 648 -49.84 -8.11 68.72
C GLN A 648 -51.06 -8.18 69.65
N LEU A 649 -52.24 -8.41 69.07
CA LEU A 649 -53.54 -8.47 69.75
C LEU A 649 -53.54 -9.33 71.02
N GLY A 650 -52.89 -10.50 70.99
CA GLY A 650 -52.82 -11.43 72.14
C GLY A 650 -52.08 -10.89 73.37
N ASN A 651 -51.10 -10.00 73.18
CA ASN A 651 -50.40 -9.35 74.30
C ASN A 651 -51.24 -8.19 74.84
N ILE A 652 -51.88 -7.43 73.96
CA ILE A 652 -52.77 -6.32 74.34
C ILE A 652 -53.98 -6.82 75.13
N LEU A 653 -54.59 -7.93 74.72
CA LEU A 653 -55.71 -8.56 75.45
C LEU A 653 -55.29 -9.16 76.80
N LYS A 654 -54.08 -9.71 76.91
CA LYS A 654 -53.53 -10.18 78.20
C LYS A 654 -53.33 -9.03 79.17
N ASP A 655 -52.87 -7.88 78.70
CA ASP A 655 -52.69 -6.69 79.53
C ASP A 655 -54.04 -6.07 79.94
N ILE A 656 -55.02 -5.96 79.03
CA ILE A 656 -56.38 -5.49 79.36
C ILE A 656 -57.05 -6.42 80.38
N LYS A 657 -56.92 -7.75 80.25
CA LYS A 657 -57.41 -8.74 81.24
C LYS A 657 -56.68 -8.66 82.59
N LYS A 658 -55.42 -8.22 82.60
CA LYS A 658 -54.62 -8.03 83.82
C LYS A 658 -55.00 -6.75 84.56
N GLU A 659 -55.33 -5.68 83.83
CA GLU A 659 -55.75 -4.38 84.38
C GLU A 659 -57.22 -4.37 84.83
N ASN A 660 -58.09 -5.17 84.21
CA ASN A 660 -59.51 -5.28 84.56
C ASN A 660 -59.93 -6.76 84.71
N PRO A 661 -59.59 -7.42 85.83
CA PRO A 661 -59.79 -8.86 86.01
C PRO A 661 -61.27 -9.30 86.08
N ASP A 662 -62.20 -8.38 86.38
CA ASP A 662 -63.63 -8.69 86.53
C ASP A 662 -64.34 -8.99 85.19
N LEU A 663 -63.72 -8.65 84.05
CA LEU A 663 -64.22 -9.01 82.71
C LEU A 663 -64.22 -10.54 82.45
N ILE A 664 -63.52 -11.32 83.28
CA ILE A 664 -63.42 -12.78 83.16
C ILE A 664 -64.64 -13.49 83.81
N ALA A 665 -65.35 -12.83 84.73
CA ALA A 665 -66.50 -13.42 85.42
C ALA A 665 -67.77 -13.50 84.55
N GLN A 666 -67.91 -12.65 83.52
CA GLN A 666 -69.08 -12.68 82.61
C GLN A 666 -68.89 -13.58 81.37
N SER A 667 -67.66 -14.01 81.07
CA SER A 667 -67.38 -14.96 79.97
C SER A 667 -67.53 -16.44 80.37
N SER A 668 -67.85 -16.73 81.64
CA SER A 668 -68.05 -18.08 82.17
C SER A 668 -69.52 -18.47 82.41
N GLN A 669 -70.49 -17.63 82.01
CA GLN A 669 -71.93 -17.90 82.16
C GLN A 669 -72.68 -18.24 80.85
N SER A 670 -72.01 -18.39 79.71
CA SER A 670 -72.65 -18.67 78.40
C SER A 670 -72.36 -20.05 77.81
N SER A 671 -72.09 -21.06 78.63
CA SER A 671 -72.02 -22.46 78.16
C SER A 671 -72.50 -23.49 79.21
N GLN A 672 -73.70 -23.30 79.76
CA GLN A 672 -74.46 -24.39 80.38
C GLN A 672 -75.96 -24.28 80.05
N ASN A 673 -76.50 -25.40 79.53
CA ASN A 673 -77.90 -25.84 79.42
C ASN A 673 -78.79 -25.39 78.23
N SER A 674 -79.04 -26.34 77.31
CA SER A 674 -80.36 -26.98 77.09
C SER A 674 -80.15 -28.18 76.13
N GLU A 675 -80.16 -29.41 76.66
CA GLU A 675 -81.30 -30.37 76.69
C GLU A 675 -81.40 -31.16 75.36
N MET A 676 -81.15 -32.48 75.30
CA MET A 676 -81.79 -33.66 75.93
C MET A 676 -83.13 -34.06 75.27
N ASP A 677 -83.32 -35.38 75.15
CA ASP A 677 -84.49 -36.18 74.74
C ASP A 677 -84.60 -36.62 73.26
N ASN A 678 -84.32 -37.90 72.92
CA ASN A 678 -85.13 -39.14 73.08
C ASN A 678 -86.09 -39.35 71.87
N LEU A 679 -86.28 -40.49 71.19
CA LEU A 679 -86.34 -41.92 71.55
C LEU A 679 -86.22 -42.85 70.32
N ASN A 680 -85.93 -44.13 70.63
CA ASN A 680 -86.00 -45.41 69.88
C ASN A 680 -84.72 -45.95 69.24
#